data_AF-A0AB34IME6-F1
#
_entry.id   AF-A0AB34IME6-F1
#
_cell.length_a   1.000
_cell.length_b   1.000
_cell.length_c   1.000
_cell.angle_alpha   90.00
_cell.angle_beta   90.00
_cell.angle_gamma   90.00
#
_symmetry.space_group_name_H-M   'P 1'
#
loop_
_entity.id
_entity.type
_entity.pdbx_description
1 polymer ?
#
loop_
_entity_poly.entity_id
_entity_poly.type
_entity_poly.pdbx_seq_one_letter_code
_entity_poly.pdbx_strand_id
1 'polypeptide(L)'
;MANDSADVSWMCLLSSQFKPYDAATSAQIESAYQSGESEVTISISGKEYVIHFDLMRQQQVSNPNRTRQVRRKVGGEAASAEAEGAKENGAQAACSSPPATIRLTAEGAGEGGCGTTPTMASEGGGCSTPQDSAQGEPSLPPTSQSSARQSFSFDQSATQVMEEEDPPMLPPAAIASLVANDNNPLGDLHLRGEQLVLGSNRNPKADLQIDDLRISSTHAVFMRTADGSLAVSDHSTNGVFINRATRLGKGSTQTLVQGDLVSLLNPTPRRPVKGGVHEVTHYEWRVDCTPGRRPALSPAEEAAKRQRVAEGGGACALRKGLTRRLEEDGGRTAEQELAARLSQAMLEAEEEGKGEMSSRFVSTPNELLFGNATQATWGLEEYMCVTANEVRGGMLGGVDAIRREVEAHGSAEDKECLHYVLHEEAGSSEKEFQNGLRRDCGPDGQLLPERRVAAGGRGMRFADFVAHEHARLSKLEDAHVLALRLYTTAAFKSLNTPLRDHERFKNKEKHKLAVTVAFIREAVLKLRSVGAASSSAMESQELWRGMRDVCITDTFFTAGGTELAPMSTTYNLSTAVQYGKSMNSVLLRIHTENALQRGADITFLSAFPREREMLYPPLTFLSPLNGSKPIKLHVGEFVFTVVEVKPHL
;
A
#
# COMPACT_ATOMS: atom_id res chain seq x y z
N MET A 1 -31.26 44.68 17.78
CA MET A 1 -31.80 43.45 17.16
C MET A 1 -31.44 42.32 18.11
N ALA A 2 -32.38 41.44 18.46
CA ALA A 2 -32.03 40.25 19.23
C ALA A 2 -31.31 39.27 18.30
N ASN A 3 -30.32 38.54 18.83
CA ASN A 3 -29.55 37.59 18.04
C ASN A 3 -30.21 36.22 18.18
N ASP A 4 -30.67 35.62 17.07
CA ASP A 4 -31.16 34.24 17.06
C ASP A 4 -29.97 33.28 17.21
N SER A 5 -29.53 33.07 18.45
CA SER A 5 -28.65 31.96 18.77
C SER A 5 -29.46 30.67 18.59
N ALA A 6 -29.24 29.99 17.46
CA ALA A 6 -29.76 28.64 17.25
C ALA A 6 -29.39 27.75 18.45
N ASP A 7 -30.24 26.78 18.78
CA ASP A 7 -30.11 25.95 19.97
C ASP A 7 -28.92 24.97 19.83
N VAL A 8 -27.71 25.44 20.13
CA VAL A 8 -26.46 24.69 19.96
C VAL A 8 -26.07 24.03 21.28
N SER A 9 -25.99 22.70 21.27
CA SER A 9 -25.57 21.89 22.40
C SER A 9 -24.27 21.17 22.09
N TRP A 10 -23.25 21.39 22.92
CA TRP A 10 -22.01 20.63 22.88
C TRP A 10 -22.13 19.39 23.76
N MET A 11 -21.57 18.28 23.30
CA MET A 11 -21.69 16.96 23.95
C MET A 11 -20.33 16.27 24.05
N CYS A 12 -20.13 15.44 25.08
CA CYS A 12 -18.94 14.60 25.26
C CYS A 12 -19.28 13.11 25.38
N LEU A 13 -18.36 12.25 24.95
CA LEU A 13 -18.54 10.80 24.98
C LEU A 13 -18.28 10.23 26.40
N LEU A 14 -19.36 9.81 27.06
CA LEU A 14 -19.37 9.23 28.40
C LEU A 14 -20.00 7.83 28.36
N SER A 15 -19.18 6.79 28.61
CA SER A 15 -19.62 5.38 28.63
C SER A 15 -20.39 4.98 27.36
N SER A 16 -19.77 5.19 26.20
CA SER A 16 -20.31 4.89 24.87
C SER A 16 -21.55 5.69 24.44
N GLN A 17 -21.97 6.71 25.20
CA GLN A 17 -23.05 7.63 24.81
C GLN A 17 -22.57 9.08 24.84
N PHE A 18 -22.97 9.89 23.84
CA PHE A 18 -22.76 11.33 23.89
C PHE A 18 -23.76 11.96 24.87
N LYS A 19 -23.24 12.64 25.91
CA LYS A 19 -24.06 13.40 26.87
C LYS A 19 -23.76 14.89 26.71
N PRO A 20 -24.79 15.76 26.74
CA PRO A 20 -24.56 17.20 26.64
C PRO A 20 -23.72 17.69 27.81
N TYR A 21 -22.90 18.71 27.58
CA TYR A 21 -22.42 19.57 28.66
C TYR A 21 -23.59 20.39 29.23
N ASP A 22 -23.41 20.99 30.40
CA ASP A 22 -24.35 21.99 30.89
C ASP A 22 -24.39 23.22 29.95
N ALA A 23 -25.40 24.07 30.12
CA ALA A 23 -25.63 25.21 29.24
C ALA A 23 -24.52 26.28 29.32
N ALA A 24 -23.89 26.48 30.48
CA ALA A 24 -22.83 27.48 30.64
C ALA A 24 -21.52 26.99 29.99
N THR A 25 -21.15 25.73 30.24
CA THR A 25 -20.03 25.08 29.56
C THR A 25 -20.26 25.02 28.05
N SER A 26 -21.46 24.66 27.58
CA SER A 26 -21.79 24.65 26.14
C SER A 26 -21.65 26.02 25.50
N ALA A 27 -22.12 27.08 26.16
CA ALA A 27 -21.98 28.45 25.66
C ALA A 27 -20.53 28.94 25.66
N GLN A 28 -19.72 28.56 26.65
CA GLN A 28 -18.28 28.88 26.66
C GLN A 28 -17.56 28.22 25.47
N ILE A 29 -17.82 26.93 25.23
CA ILE A 29 -17.23 26.18 24.11
C ILE A 29 -17.66 26.78 22.77
N GLU A 30 -18.95 27.09 22.62
CA GLU A 30 -19.48 27.69 21.40
C GLU A 30 -18.90 29.08 21.13
N SER A 31 -18.68 29.91 22.17
CA SER A 31 -18.09 31.25 22.02
C SER A 31 -16.64 31.20 21.53
N ALA A 32 -15.83 30.28 22.05
CA ALA A 32 -14.44 30.08 21.60
C ALA A 32 -14.41 29.52 20.16
N TYR A 33 -15.26 28.54 19.86
CA TYR A 33 -15.38 27.94 18.53
C TYR A 33 -15.82 28.96 17.46
N GLN A 34 -16.82 29.80 17.74
CA GLN A 34 -17.24 30.88 16.85
C GLN A 34 -16.19 31.99 16.69
N SER A 35 -15.29 32.14 17.66
CA SER A 35 -14.18 33.10 17.61
C SER A 35 -12.96 32.60 16.83
N GLY A 36 -12.97 31.33 16.39
CA GLY A 36 -11.86 30.72 15.64
C GLY A 36 -10.66 30.33 16.51
N GLU A 37 -10.86 30.16 17.82
CA GLU A 37 -9.84 29.58 18.70
C GLU A 37 -9.60 28.10 18.34
N SER A 38 -8.35 27.62 18.42
CA SER A 38 -8.01 26.21 18.16
C SER A 38 -8.32 25.28 19.34
N GLU A 39 -8.39 25.84 20.56
CA GLU A 39 -8.74 25.13 21.78
C GLU A 39 -9.38 26.04 22.84
N VAL A 40 -10.13 25.45 23.77
CA VAL A 40 -10.73 26.15 24.92
C VAL A 40 -10.54 25.34 26.21
N THR A 41 -10.22 26.01 27.32
CA THR A 41 -10.13 25.36 28.65
C THR A 41 -11.44 25.53 29.42
N ILE A 42 -12.01 24.42 29.90
CA ILE A 42 -13.24 24.35 30.68
C ILE A 42 -13.01 23.59 32.01
N SER A 43 -13.82 23.89 33.03
CA SER A 43 -13.74 23.22 34.34
C SER A 43 -15.01 22.44 34.64
N ILE A 44 -14.89 21.11 34.80
CA ILE A 44 -16.01 20.21 35.07
C ILE A 44 -15.77 19.49 36.39
N SER A 45 -16.64 19.70 37.38
CA SER A 45 -16.55 19.07 38.71
C SER A 45 -15.19 19.27 39.38
N GLY A 46 -14.63 20.49 39.30
CA GLY A 46 -13.32 20.83 39.88
C GLY A 46 -12.12 20.22 39.17
N LYS A 47 -12.26 19.84 37.90
CA LYS A 47 -11.17 19.34 37.05
C LYS A 47 -11.15 20.09 35.73
N GLU A 48 -9.98 20.58 35.36
CA GLU A 48 -9.77 21.30 34.12
C GLU A 48 -9.56 20.33 32.94
N TYR A 49 -10.18 20.68 31.82
CA TYR A 49 -10.06 19.98 30.56
C TYR A 49 -9.86 21.00 29.44
N VAL A 50 -8.93 20.72 28.52
CA VAL A 50 -8.84 21.42 27.24
C VAL A 50 -9.74 20.70 26.25
N ILE A 51 -10.50 21.43 25.44
CA ILE A 51 -11.14 20.92 24.23
C ILE A 51 -10.35 21.46 23.06
N HIS A 52 -9.71 20.59 22.30
CA HIS A 52 -9.04 20.94 21.05
C HIS A 52 -10.06 20.78 19.91
N PHE A 53 -10.38 21.87 19.21
CA PHE A 53 -11.42 21.90 18.19
C PHE A 53 -10.98 21.13 16.93
N ASP A 54 -9.72 21.28 16.51
CA ASP A 54 -9.13 20.58 15.36
C ASP A 54 -9.18 19.04 15.48
N LEU A 55 -9.24 18.53 16.72
CA LEU A 55 -9.29 17.09 17.02
C LEU A 55 -10.68 16.63 17.47
N MET A 56 -11.62 17.56 17.68
CA MET A 56 -12.91 17.36 18.36
C MET A 56 -12.76 16.48 19.61
N ARG A 57 -11.74 16.78 20.43
CA ARG A 57 -11.28 15.93 21.54
C ARG A 57 -11.08 16.76 22.81
N GLN A 58 -11.74 16.35 23.89
CA GLN A 58 -11.49 16.82 25.25
C GLN A 58 -10.32 16.05 25.86
N GLN A 59 -9.42 16.73 26.56
CA GLN A 59 -8.26 16.18 27.27
C GLN A 59 -8.19 16.74 28.69
N GLN A 60 -7.99 15.91 29.71
CA GLN A 60 -7.85 16.39 31.09
C GLN A 60 -6.46 17.00 31.34
N VAL A 61 -6.39 18.25 31.81
CA VAL A 61 -5.11 18.96 32.04
C VAL A 61 -4.18 18.17 32.97
N SER A 62 -4.72 17.66 34.08
CA SER A 62 -3.96 16.90 35.07
C SER A 62 -3.74 15.41 34.71
N ASN A 63 -4.17 14.95 33.53
CA ASN A 63 -3.87 13.62 33.00
C ASN A 63 -4.09 13.59 31.47
N PRO A 64 -3.08 13.94 30.65
CA PRO A 64 -3.21 14.02 29.20
C PRO A 64 -3.70 12.74 28.52
N ASN A 65 -3.42 11.55 29.09
CA ASN A 65 -3.90 10.28 28.54
C ASN A 65 -5.43 10.09 28.69
N ARG A 66 -6.10 10.90 29.52
CA ARG A 66 -7.54 10.81 29.78
C ARG A 66 -8.32 11.73 28.84
N THR A 67 -8.46 11.28 27.59
CA THR A 67 -9.21 11.99 26.54
C THR A 67 -10.63 11.47 26.33
N ARG A 68 -11.46 12.26 25.63
CA ARG A 68 -12.83 11.93 25.18
C ARG A 68 -13.14 12.61 23.86
N GLN A 69 -13.94 12.00 22.99
CA GLN A 69 -14.54 12.72 21.86
C GLN A 69 -15.56 13.76 22.35
N VAL A 70 -15.65 14.88 21.63
CA VAL A 70 -16.74 15.87 21.74
C VAL A 70 -17.44 16.04 20.40
N ARG A 71 -18.67 16.54 20.42
CA ARG A 71 -19.40 16.96 19.21
C ARG A 71 -20.25 18.19 19.47
N ARG A 72 -20.47 18.98 18.42
CA ARG A 72 -21.39 20.12 18.39
C ARG A 72 -22.69 19.67 17.71
N LYS A 73 -23.84 19.85 18.36
CA LYS A 73 -25.16 19.63 17.75
C LYS A 73 -25.86 20.98 17.56
N VAL A 74 -26.49 21.19 16.42
CA VAL A 74 -27.33 22.38 16.14
C VAL A 74 -28.80 21.98 16.14
N GLY A 75 -29.65 22.77 16.81
CA GLY A 75 -31.11 22.64 16.74
C GLY A 75 -31.61 22.79 15.30
N GLY A 76 -32.03 21.67 14.72
CA GLY A 76 -32.41 21.56 13.30
C GLY A 76 -32.30 20.13 12.78
N GLU A 77 -31.33 19.36 13.29
CA GLU A 77 -31.27 17.91 13.05
C GLU A 77 -32.40 17.18 13.80
N ALA A 78 -33.41 16.74 13.03
CA ALA A 78 -34.50 15.92 13.53
C ALA A 78 -33.97 14.62 14.14
N ALA A 79 -34.46 14.27 15.33
CA ALA A 79 -34.07 13.02 15.98
C ALA A 79 -34.71 11.82 15.26
N SER A 80 -33.89 10.97 14.66
CA SER A 80 -34.24 9.56 14.49
C SER A 80 -34.43 8.97 15.89
N ALA A 81 -35.63 8.44 16.15
CA ALA A 81 -36.06 8.14 17.51
C ALA A 81 -35.38 6.89 18.09
N GLU A 82 -34.77 7.05 19.27
CA GLU A 82 -34.50 5.98 20.22
C GLU A 82 -35.23 6.29 21.54
N ALA A 83 -35.58 5.25 22.29
CA ALA A 83 -36.62 5.21 23.33
C ALA A 83 -38.07 5.37 22.78
N GLU A 84 -39.08 4.68 23.31
CA GLU A 84 -39.11 3.76 24.46
C GLU A 84 -40.15 2.64 24.24
N GLY A 85 -40.02 1.51 24.97
CA GLY A 85 -40.88 0.33 24.77
C GLY A 85 -40.67 -0.74 25.83
N ALA A 86 -41.26 -0.53 27.01
CA ALA A 86 -41.12 -1.44 28.15
C ALA A 86 -41.96 -2.72 28.02
N LYS A 87 -41.67 -3.70 28.89
CA LYS A 87 -42.43 -4.95 29.02
C LYS A 87 -43.86 -4.69 29.50
N GLU A 88 -44.83 -5.40 28.92
CA GLU A 88 -46.07 -5.73 29.63
C GLU A 88 -46.60 -7.11 29.22
N ASN A 89 -47.25 -7.81 30.16
CA ASN A 89 -47.85 -9.13 29.93
C ASN A 89 -49.36 -8.96 29.71
N GLY A 90 -49.87 -9.43 28.58
CA GLY A 90 -51.31 -9.47 28.27
C GLY A 90 -51.69 -10.79 27.60
N ALA A 91 -52.85 -11.35 27.96
CA ALA A 91 -53.26 -12.70 27.54
C ALA A 91 -54.53 -12.68 26.68
N GLN A 92 -54.71 -13.75 25.89
CA GLN A 92 -55.96 -14.23 25.28
C GLN A 92 -56.75 -13.27 24.36
N ALA A 93 -56.75 -13.61 23.06
CA ALA A 93 -57.99 -13.90 22.34
C ALA A 93 -57.68 -14.88 21.18
N ALA A 94 -58.64 -15.72 20.80
CA ALA A 94 -58.49 -16.67 19.70
C ALA A 94 -59.65 -16.55 18.71
N CYS A 95 -59.40 -16.79 17.41
CA CYS A 95 -60.48 -17.15 16.48
C CYS A 95 -60.00 -17.94 15.25
N SER A 96 -60.64 -19.09 15.03
CA SER A 96 -60.91 -19.80 13.76
C SER A 96 -59.88 -19.89 12.61
N SER A 97 -59.53 -21.14 12.28
CA SER A 97 -59.00 -21.67 11.00
C SER A 97 -60.04 -21.57 9.84
N PRO A 98 -59.85 -22.10 8.60
CA PRO A 98 -58.81 -23.01 8.07
C PRO A 98 -58.18 -22.66 6.68
N PRO A 99 -57.14 -23.39 6.23
CA PRO A 99 -56.57 -23.26 4.88
C PRO A 99 -57.35 -24.04 3.80
N ALA A 100 -57.26 -23.59 2.54
CA ALA A 100 -57.86 -24.26 1.38
C ALA A 100 -56.83 -25.14 0.64
N THR A 101 -57.14 -26.43 0.48
CA THR A 101 -56.33 -27.40 -0.29
C THR A 101 -56.60 -27.29 -1.79
N ILE A 102 -55.56 -27.25 -2.61
CA ILE A 102 -55.66 -27.56 -4.05
C ILE A 102 -55.16 -29.00 -4.27
N ARG A 103 -55.98 -29.83 -4.92
CA ARG A 103 -55.65 -31.23 -5.25
C ARG A 103 -54.98 -31.33 -6.62
N LEU A 104 -54.02 -32.24 -6.73
CA LEU A 104 -53.61 -32.85 -8.00
C LEU A 104 -54.67 -33.86 -8.46
N THR A 105 -54.86 -33.99 -9.76
CA THR A 105 -55.49 -35.13 -10.43
C THR A 105 -54.41 -35.93 -11.16
N ALA A 106 -54.55 -37.27 -11.23
CA ALA A 106 -53.49 -38.13 -11.75
C ALA A 106 -54.02 -39.38 -12.50
N GLU A 107 -53.38 -39.64 -13.64
CA GLU A 107 -53.34 -40.87 -14.47
C GLU A 107 -51.99 -40.79 -15.23
N GLY A 108 -51.30 -41.85 -15.69
CA GLY A 108 -51.46 -43.31 -15.60
C GLY A 108 -50.50 -43.97 -16.62
N ALA A 109 -50.04 -45.22 -16.51
CA ALA A 109 -50.12 -46.22 -15.43
C ALA A 109 -49.05 -47.33 -15.66
N GLY A 110 -48.81 -48.19 -14.65
CA GLY A 110 -47.98 -49.40 -14.74
C GLY A 110 -46.51 -49.25 -14.29
N GLU A 111 -45.76 -50.30 -13.93
CA GLU A 111 -46.06 -51.61 -13.29
C GLU A 111 -44.72 -52.40 -13.16
N GLY A 112 -44.53 -53.16 -12.08
CA GLY A 112 -43.39 -54.06 -11.87
C GLY A 112 -42.06 -53.41 -11.41
N GLY A 113 -41.29 -53.99 -10.48
CA GLY A 113 -41.58 -55.12 -9.58
C GLY A 113 -40.31 -55.81 -9.04
N CYS A 114 -40.27 -56.08 -7.72
CA CYS A 114 -39.40 -57.03 -6.97
C CYS A 114 -37.84 -56.99 -7.21
N GLY A 115 -36.97 -56.92 -6.20
CA GLY A 115 -37.16 -56.90 -4.74
C GLY A 115 -35.86 -57.26 -3.98
N THR A 116 -36.00 -57.67 -2.71
CA THR A 116 -34.99 -58.30 -1.82
C THR A 116 -33.70 -57.53 -1.44
N THR A 117 -33.48 -57.41 -0.12
CA THR A 117 -32.18 -57.17 0.52
C THR A 117 -31.35 -58.46 0.60
N PRO A 118 -30.08 -58.40 1.04
CA PRO A 118 -29.82 -58.92 2.40
C PRO A 118 -28.86 -58.07 3.25
N THR A 119 -28.70 -58.46 4.52
CA THR A 119 -27.89 -57.79 5.55
C THR A 119 -26.77 -58.71 6.06
N MET A 120 -25.57 -58.14 6.26
CA MET A 120 -24.42 -58.70 7.00
C MET A 120 -23.74 -57.48 7.67
N ALA A 121 -23.34 -57.38 8.95
CA ALA A 121 -22.86 -58.35 9.95
C ALA A 121 -21.48 -58.94 9.61
N SER A 122 -20.46 -58.94 10.48
CA SER A 122 -20.33 -58.43 11.87
C SER A 122 -18.85 -58.30 12.27
N GLU A 123 -18.58 -57.98 13.55
CA GLU A 123 -17.29 -58.08 14.27
C GLU A 123 -16.24 -56.96 14.04
N GLY A 124 -15.42 -56.59 15.04
CA GLY A 124 -15.46 -56.98 16.45
C GLY A 124 -14.24 -56.53 17.28
N GLY A 125 -14.46 -55.96 18.48
CA GLY A 125 -13.44 -55.60 19.47
C GLY A 125 -12.75 -54.24 19.27
N GLY A 126 -12.50 -53.39 20.28
CA GLY A 126 -12.98 -53.38 21.67
C GLY A 126 -11.87 -53.30 22.75
N CYS A 127 -12.07 -52.42 23.75
CA CYS A 127 -11.29 -52.32 25.01
C CYS A 127 -9.81 -51.86 24.90
N SER A 128 -9.23 -51.09 25.84
CA SER A 128 -9.75 -50.35 27.01
C SER A 128 -8.85 -49.14 27.33
N THR A 129 -9.37 -48.15 28.07
CA THR A 129 -8.53 -47.27 28.92
C THR A 129 -8.11 -48.01 30.21
N PRO A 130 -7.15 -47.46 30.96
CA PRO A 130 -7.55 -46.90 32.25
C PRO A 130 -6.84 -45.58 32.63
N GLN A 131 -7.27 -45.02 33.76
CA GLN A 131 -6.59 -43.99 34.56
C GLN A 131 -5.36 -44.62 35.28
N ASP A 132 -4.50 -43.95 36.07
CA ASP A 132 -4.73 -42.74 36.88
C ASP A 132 -3.42 -42.08 37.38
N SER A 133 -3.57 -40.93 38.05
CA SER A 133 -2.73 -40.41 39.16
C SER A 133 -1.36 -39.72 38.92
N ALA A 134 -1.34 -38.44 39.32
CA ALA A 134 -0.48 -37.83 40.36
C ALA A 134 0.97 -37.29 40.08
N GLN A 135 1.10 -35.98 40.38
CA GLN A 135 2.21 -35.27 41.08
C GLN A 135 3.59 -35.08 40.43
N GLY A 136 4.15 -33.86 40.58
CA GLY A 136 5.58 -33.59 40.38
C GLY A 136 5.96 -32.19 39.89
N GLU A 137 5.99 -31.16 40.77
CA GLU A 137 6.86 -29.99 40.55
C GLU A 137 8.32 -30.35 40.88
N PRO A 138 9.30 -29.63 40.32
CA PRO A 138 10.44 -29.24 41.14
C PRO A 138 10.79 -27.73 41.03
N SER A 139 11.11 -27.13 42.18
CA SER A 139 11.43 -25.72 42.35
C SER A 139 12.91 -25.36 42.12
N LEU A 140 13.18 -24.05 41.99
CA LEU A 140 14.52 -23.45 41.99
C LEU A 140 15.32 -23.72 43.29
N PRO A 141 16.67 -23.80 43.20
CA PRO A 141 17.58 -23.59 44.34
C PRO A 141 18.28 -22.20 44.30
N PRO A 142 18.39 -21.47 45.43
CA PRO A 142 19.07 -20.16 45.51
C PRO A 142 20.33 -20.13 46.41
N THR A 143 21.28 -19.21 46.13
CA THR A 143 22.38 -18.78 47.03
C THR A 143 22.88 -17.38 46.62
N SER A 144 22.64 -16.32 47.41
CA SER A 144 23.54 -15.72 48.44
C SER A 144 24.79 -15.01 47.86
N GLN A 145 24.79 -13.69 47.70
CA GLN A 145 25.08 -12.63 48.71
C GLN A 145 26.56 -12.39 49.06
N SER A 146 27.10 -11.24 48.64
CA SER A 146 28.14 -10.40 49.32
C SER A 146 28.46 -9.22 48.38
N SER A 147 28.08 -7.95 48.58
CA SER A 147 28.22 -7.01 49.71
C SER A 147 29.60 -6.31 49.81
N ALA A 148 29.72 -5.14 49.18
CA ALA A 148 30.69 -4.11 49.55
C ALA A 148 30.12 -2.71 49.24
N ARG A 149 29.92 -1.89 50.27
CA ARG A 149 29.75 -0.43 50.13
C ARG A 149 31.12 0.21 50.36
N GLN A 150 31.51 1.19 49.55
CA GLN A 150 32.40 2.26 49.99
C GLN A 150 31.83 3.60 49.59
N SER A 151 31.83 4.52 50.54
CA SER A 151 31.42 5.91 50.42
C SER A 151 32.64 6.79 50.59
N PHE A 152 32.83 7.76 49.70
CA PHE A 152 33.69 8.91 49.96
C PHE A 152 32.96 10.19 49.58
N SER A 153 33.27 11.26 50.31
CA SER A 153 32.55 12.53 50.28
C SER A 153 33.54 13.69 50.25
N PHE A 154 33.30 14.64 49.35
CA PHE A 154 33.74 16.03 49.38
C PHE A 154 35.21 16.36 49.65
N ASP A 155 35.80 17.12 48.72
CA ASP A 155 36.26 18.47 49.09
C ASP A 155 36.04 19.45 47.93
N GLN A 156 36.13 20.76 48.18
CA GLN A 156 36.00 21.84 47.19
C GLN A 156 37.19 22.79 47.26
N SER A 157 37.83 23.13 46.13
CA SER A 157 38.52 24.43 46.00
C SER A 157 38.73 24.91 44.56
N ALA A 158 38.55 26.23 44.40
CA ALA A 158 39.25 27.12 43.45
C ALA A 158 39.25 26.80 41.94
N THR A 159 38.17 27.22 41.29
CA THR A 159 38.18 28.22 40.19
C THR A 159 39.46 28.39 39.34
N GLN A 160 39.36 28.07 38.04
CA GLN A 160 39.96 28.89 36.98
C GLN A 160 38.97 29.02 35.82
N VAL A 161 38.89 30.22 35.24
CA VAL A 161 38.10 30.48 34.02
C VAL A 161 39.05 30.31 32.84
N MET A 162 38.69 29.42 31.91
CA MET A 162 39.26 29.34 30.58
C MET A 162 38.12 29.33 29.56
N GLU A 163 38.38 29.92 28.40
CA GLU A 163 37.41 30.04 27.32
C GLU A 163 37.30 28.69 26.60
N GLU A 164 36.10 28.11 26.57
CA GLU A 164 35.81 26.99 25.65
C GLU A 164 35.64 27.58 24.24
N GLU A 165 36.67 27.46 23.40
CA GLU A 165 36.51 27.60 21.96
C GLU A 165 35.61 26.46 21.46
N ASP A 166 34.66 26.78 20.56
CA ASP A 166 33.82 25.77 19.91
C ASP A 166 34.70 24.68 19.27
N PRO A 167 34.41 23.38 19.49
CA PRO A 167 35.16 22.31 18.83
C PRO A 167 35.00 22.46 17.31
N PRO A 168 36.10 22.44 16.52
CA PRO A 168 36.05 22.77 15.11
C PRO A 168 35.09 21.83 14.39
N MET A 169 34.03 22.40 13.80
CA MET A 169 33.02 21.66 13.06
C MET A 169 33.68 20.74 12.02
N LEU A 170 33.63 19.44 12.27
CA LEU A 170 33.98 18.44 11.27
C LEU A 170 33.05 18.65 10.06
N PRO A 171 33.58 18.76 8.83
CA PRO A 171 32.75 18.94 7.65
C PRO A 171 31.82 17.73 7.50
N PRO A 172 30.57 17.92 7.00
CA PRO A 172 29.62 16.83 6.84
C PRO A 172 30.23 15.71 6.00
N ALA A 173 30.26 14.50 6.56
CA ALA A 173 31.09 13.41 6.07
C ALA A 173 30.83 13.11 4.58
N ALA A 174 31.84 13.34 3.74
CA ALA A 174 31.73 13.11 2.30
C ALA A 174 31.27 11.67 2.02
N ILE A 175 30.25 11.50 1.18
CA ILE A 175 29.78 10.19 0.76
C ILE A 175 30.89 9.56 -0.08
N ALA A 176 31.55 8.53 0.47
CA ALA A 176 32.51 7.74 -0.28
C ALA A 176 31.74 6.68 -1.07
N SER A 177 31.88 6.72 -2.39
CA SER A 177 31.23 5.80 -3.33
C SER A 177 32.26 4.84 -3.91
N LEU A 178 31.81 3.62 -4.16
CA LEU A 178 32.57 2.55 -4.79
C LEU A 178 31.87 2.26 -6.12
N VAL A 179 32.36 2.90 -7.18
CA VAL A 179 31.76 2.84 -8.53
C VAL A 179 32.11 1.50 -9.17
N ALA A 180 31.10 0.74 -9.57
CA ALA A 180 31.27 -0.54 -10.23
C ALA A 180 31.94 -0.41 -11.60
N ASN A 181 32.60 -1.48 -12.06
CA ASN A 181 32.86 -1.64 -13.50
C ASN A 181 31.62 -2.27 -14.18
N ASP A 182 31.52 -2.14 -15.50
CA ASP A 182 30.35 -2.58 -16.29
C ASP A 182 29.98 -4.08 -16.15
N ASN A 183 30.88 -4.89 -15.59
CA ASN A 183 30.72 -6.35 -15.42
C ASN A 183 30.54 -6.78 -13.95
N ASN A 184 30.36 -5.84 -13.01
CA ASN A 184 30.15 -6.14 -11.60
C ASN A 184 28.64 -6.26 -11.29
N PRO A 185 28.11 -7.45 -10.95
CA PRO A 185 26.68 -7.68 -10.80
C PRO A 185 26.06 -7.03 -9.55
N LEU A 186 26.85 -6.34 -8.71
CA LEU A 186 26.38 -5.70 -7.48
C LEU A 186 26.17 -4.18 -7.62
N GLY A 187 26.61 -3.57 -8.72
CA GLY A 187 26.50 -2.12 -8.93
C GLY A 187 27.29 -1.27 -7.93
N ASP A 188 26.99 0.03 -7.90
CA ASP A 188 27.72 1.03 -7.10
C ASP A 188 27.41 0.93 -5.59
N LEU A 189 28.42 0.66 -4.77
CA LEU A 189 28.26 0.63 -3.31
C LEU A 189 28.47 2.02 -2.70
N HIS A 190 27.68 2.35 -1.67
CA HIS A 190 27.65 3.67 -1.06
C HIS A 190 27.74 3.56 0.46
N LEU A 191 28.77 4.14 1.09
CA LEU A 191 28.94 4.05 2.54
C LEU A 191 28.03 5.07 3.28
N ARG A 192 26.80 4.62 3.57
CA ARG A 192 25.76 5.40 4.27
C ARG A 192 25.89 5.43 5.80
N GLY A 193 26.75 4.60 6.39
CA GLY A 193 27.04 4.56 7.82
C GLY A 193 28.54 4.48 8.10
N GLU A 194 28.91 4.11 9.33
CA GLU A 194 30.32 3.94 9.75
C GLU A 194 31.02 2.77 9.05
N GLN A 195 30.27 1.71 8.72
CA GLN A 195 30.78 0.52 8.04
C GLN A 195 29.76 -0.07 7.03
N LEU A 196 30.27 -0.94 6.15
CA LEU A 196 29.51 -1.79 5.22
C LEU A 196 30.17 -3.18 5.14
N VAL A 197 29.44 -4.20 5.55
CA VAL A 197 29.89 -5.59 5.62
C VAL A 197 29.45 -6.36 4.38
N LEU A 198 30.41 -6.76 3.53
CA LEU A 198 30.18 -7.63 2.38
C LEU A 198 30.47 -9.08 2.76
N GLY A 199 29.53 -9.99 2.50
CA GLY A 199 29.65 -11.41 2.84
C GLY A 199 28.81 -12.32 1.96
N SER A 200 28.93 -13.63 2.12
CA SER A 200 28.02 -14.58 1.47
C SER A 200 26.67 -14.65 2.17
N ASN A 201 25.61 -15.00 1.44
CA ASN A 201 24.25 -15.30 1.94
C ASN A 201 24.17 -16.20 3.20
N ARG A 202 25.23 -16.99 3.47
CA ARG A 202 25.43 -17.75 4.73
C ARG A 202 25.56 -16.88 5.99
N ASN A 203 25.63 -15.56 5.87
CA ASN A 203 25.72 -14.63 7.00
C ASN A 203 24.56 -13.61 6.96
N PRO A 204 23.51 -13.78 7.79
CA PRO A 204 22.38 -12.85 7.85
C PRO A 204 22.72 -11.49 8.48
N LYS A 205 23.98 -11.28 8.93
CA LYS A 205 24.50 -10.01 9.45
C LYS A 205 25.45 -9.28 8.49
N ALA A 206 25.54 -9.72 7.23
CA ALA A 206 26.21 -8.94 6.19
C ALA A 206 25.21 -7.96 5.56
N ASP A 207 25.57 -6.69 5.47
CA ASP A 207 24.76 -5.62 4.87
C ASP A 207 24.52 -5.85 3.37
N LEU A 208 25.48 -6.49 2.70
CA LEU A 208 25.32 -7.02 1.34
C LEU A 208 25.69 -8.51 1.30
N GLN A 209 24.72 -9.32 0.88
CA GLN A 209 24.84 -10.77 0.76
C GLN A 209 25.04 -11.17 -0.71
N ILE A 210 26.17 -11.82 -0.99
CA ILE A 210 26.58 -12.25 -2.32
C ILE A 210 26.40 -13.77 -2.43
N ASP A 211 25.59 -14.24 -3.37
CA ASP A 211 25.43 -15.68 -3.63
C ASP A 211 26.56 -16.22 -4.54
N ASP A 212 27.75 -16.33 -3.96
CA ASP A 212 28.90 -16.98 -4.58
C ASP A 212 29.66 -17.79 -3.52
N LEU A 213 29.85 -19.08 -3.80
CA LEU A 213 30.55 -20.03 -2.94
C LEU A 213 32.00 -19.60 -2.61
N ARG A 214 32.63 -18.79 -3.48
CA ARG A 214 33.97 -18.21 -3.32
C ARG A 214 33.98 -17.06 -2.30
N ILE A 215 32.84 -16.46 -1.97
CA ILE A 215 32.73 -15.37 -1.01
C ILE A 215 32.60 -15.94 0.41
N SER A 216 33.34 -15.37 1.36
CA SER A 216 33.32 -15.82 2.78
C SER A 216 32.12 -15.24 3.54
N SER A 217 31.75 -15.84 4.67
CA SER A 217 30.62 -15.37 5.52
C SER A 217 30.75 -13.89 5.91
N THR A 218 31.95 -13.47 6.28
CA THR A 218 32.38 -12.07 6.20
C THR A 218 33.56 -12.05 5.24
N HIS A 219 33.45 -11.30 4.14
CA HIS A 219 34.49 -11.22 3.12
C HIS A 219 35.31 -9.94 3.29
N ALA A 220 34.66 -8.80 3.16
CA ALA A 220 35.27 -7.49 3.29
C ALA A 220 34.41 -6.61 4.21
N VAL A 221 35.05 -5.77 5.01
CA VAL A 221 34.37 -4.69 5.73
C VAL A 221 34.97 -3.38 5.26
N PHE A 222 34.17 -2.56 4.59
CA PHE A 222 34.50 -1.17 4.32
C PHE A 222 34.08 -0.33 5.52
N MET A 223 34.88 0.67 5.89
CA MET A 223 34.66 1.46 7.09
C MET A 223 35.21 2.88 6.94
N ARG A 224 34.65 3.83 7.69
CA ARG A 224 35.22 5.17 7.86
C ARG A 224 36.18 5.13 9.05
N THR A 225 37.39 5.65 8.86
CA THR A 225 38.34 5.89 9.94
C THR A 225 38.06 7.21 10.64
N ALA A 226 38.66 7.43 11.82
CA ALA A 226 38.42 8.63 12.63
C ALA A 226 38.86 9.96 11.97
N ASP A 227 39.68 9.90 10.92
CA ASP A 227 40.05 11.03 10.06
C ASP A 227 39.07 11.29 8.91
N GLY A 228 37.97 10.51 8.84
CA GLY A 228 36.94 10.60 7.80
C GLY A 228 37.28 9.88 6.49
N SER A 229 38.49 9.31 6.34
CA SER A 229 38.86 8.56 5.14
C SER A 229 38.19 7.19 5.05
N LEU A 230 38.15 6.61 3.85
CA LEU A 230 37.58 5.28 3.61
C LEU A 230 38.69 4.22 3.78
N ALA A 231 38.39 3.12 4.44
CA ALA A 231 39.28 1.96 4.53
C ALA A 231 38.52 0.65 4.25
N VAL A 232 39.26 -0.41 3.92
CA VAL A 232 38.72 -1.77 3.74
C VAL A 232 39.57 -2.81 4.47
N SER A 233 38.90 -3.78 5.10
CA SER A 233 39.52 -4.89 5.85
C SER A 233 39.16 -6.25 5.23
N ASP A 234 40.15 -7.13 5.07
CA ASP A 234 39.96 -8.48 4.51
C ASP A 234 39.68 -9.52 5.61
N HIS A 235 38.48 -10.10 5.62
CA HIS A 235 38.10 -11.18 6.55
C HIS A 235 37.98 -12.55 5.85
N SER A 236 38.30 -12.61 4.56
CA SER A 236 37.97 -13.70 3.65
C SER A 236 38.94 -14.89 3.70
N THR A 237 38.65 -15.90 2.89
CA THR A 237 39.59 -16.97 2.54
C THR A 237 40.33 -16.68 1.22
N ASN A 238 39.63 -16.13 0.22
CA ASN A 238 40.14 -15.99 -1.15
C ASN A 238 40.89 -14.68 -1.44
N GLY A 239 40.71 -13.66 -0.61
CA GLY A 239 41.48 -12.41 -0.60
C GLY A 239 40.72 -11.22 -1.13
N VAL A 240 40.84 -10.09 -0.42
CA VAL A 240 40.58 -8.75 -0.98
C VAL A 240 41.86 -8.25 -1.66
N PHE A 241 41.71 -7.63 -2.83
CA PHE A 241 42.80 -7.14 -3.66
C PHE A 241 42.66 -5.65 -3.94
N ILE A 242 43.76 -4.90 -3.81
CA ILE A 242 43.88 -3.48 -4.15
C ILE A 242 44.70 -3.32 -5.43
N ASN A 243 44.22 -2.49 -6.35
CA ASN A 243 44.83 -2.17 -7.65
C ASN A 243 45.25 -3.41 -8.46
N ARG A 244 44.44 -4.47 -8.36
CA ARG A 244 44.60 -5.79 -9.00
C ARG A 244 45.90 -6.55 -8.68
N ALA A 245 46.79 -6.00 -7.86
CA ALA A 245 48.13 -6.55 -7.59
C ALA A 245 48.37 -6.84 -6.10
N THR A 246 47.92 -5.97 -5.21
CA THR A 246 48.18 -6.08 -3.76
C THR A 246 47.06 -6.85 -3.09
N ARG A 247 47.29 -8.12 -2.75
CA ARG A 247 46.38 -8.84 -1.85
C ARG A 247 46.55 -8.31 -0.42
N LEU A 248 45.45 -7.98 0.26
CA LEU A 248 45.47 -7.65 1.67
C LEU A 248 45.76 -8.89 2.54
N GLY A 249 46.34 -8.67 3.72
CA GLY A 249 46.45 -9.70 4.74
C GLY A 249 45.09 -9.93 5.41
N LYS A 250 44.77 -11.18 5.74
CA LYS A 250 43.53 -11.47 6.49
C LYS A 250 43.61 -10.83 7.87
N GLY A 251 42.62 -10.00 8.22
CA GLY A 251 42.59 -9.18 9.42
C GLY A 251 43.38 -7.85 9.31
N SER A 252 43.97 -7.55 8.15
CA SER A 252 44.58 -6.24 7.89
C SER A 252 43.58 -5.28 7.23
N THR A 253 43.67 -4.01 7.62
CA THR A 253 42.86 -2.91 7.09
C THR A 253 43.75 -1.95 6.31
N GLN A 254 43.28 -1.49 5.16
CA GLN A 254 43.99 -0.57 4.27
C GLN A 254 43.12 0.65 3.98
N THR A 255 43.65 1.85 4.25
CA THR A 255 43.04 3.12 3.81
C THR A 255 43.09 3.23 2.29
N LEU A 256 41.99 3.70 1.70
CA LEU A 256 41.75 3.81 0.27
C LEU A 256 41.79 5.26 -0.18
N VAL A 257 42.28 5.51 -1.40
CA VAL A 257 42.36 6.84 -2.01
C VAL A 257 41.60 6.92 -3.33
N GLN A 258 41.38 8.15 -3.81
CA GLN A 258 40.70 8.42 -5.09
C GLN A 258 41.28 7.57 -6.22
N GLY A 259 40.43 6.76 -6.86
CA GLY A 259 40.80 5.96 -8.03
C GLY A 259 41.33 4.55 -7.72
N ASP A 260 41.52 4.17 -6.46
CA ASP A 260 41.88 2.79 -6.09
C ASP A 260 40.85 1.79 -6.60
N LEU A 261 41.31 0.64 -7.11
CA LEU A 261 40.45 -0.49 -7.47
C LEU A 261 40.45 -1.52 -6.34
N VAL A 262 39.27 -1.89 -5.84
CA VAL A 262 39.10 -2.92 -4.79
C VAL A 262 38.36 -4.12 -5.37
N SER A 263 38.86 -5.35 -5.16
CA SER A 263 38.23 -6.59 -5.64
C SER A 263 38.09 -7.66 -4.56
N LEU A 264 37.00 -8.44 -4.56
CA LEU A 264 36.75 -9.54 -3.59
C LEU A 264 37.26 -10.91 -4.04
N LEU A 265 37.90 -11.00 -5.20
CA LEU A 265 38.52 -12.22 -5.72
C LEU A 265 39.76 -11.81 -6.50
N ASN A 266 40.72 -12.73 -6.67
CA ASN A 266 41.90 -12.47 -7.49
C ASN A 266 41.47 -12.15 -8.94
N PRO A 267 41.71 -10.93 -9.45
CA PRO A 267 41.23 -10.53 -10.78
C PRO A 267 42.10 -11.05 -11.92
N THR A 268 43.25 -11.69 -11.64
CA THR A 268 44.08 -12.30 -12.68
C THR A 268 43.46 -13.62 -13.18
N PRO A 269 43.22 -13.79 -14.50
CA PRO A 269 42.68 -15.03 -15.02
C PRO A 269 43.71 -16.16 -14.85
N ARG A 270 43.32 -17.22 -14.13
CA ARG A 270 44.08 -18.47 -14.14
C ARG A 270 44.13 -19.02 -15.57
N ARG A 271 45.25 -19.65 -15.95
CA ARG A 271 45.40 -20.28 -17.29
C ARG A 271 44.17 -21.14 -17.60
N PRO A 272 43.62 -21.07 -18.84
CA PRO A 272 42.44 -21.84 -19.20
C PRO A 272 42.71 -23.33 -19.04
N VAL A 273 41.93 -23.99 -18.18
CA VAL A 273 41.87 -25.44 -18.10
C VAL A 273 41.15 -25.93 -19.37
N LYS A 274 41.69 -26.96 -20.04
CA LYS A 274 41.05 -27.53 -21.24
C LYS A 274 39.63 -28.00 -20.89
N GLY A 275 38.62 -27.36 -21.49
CA GLY A 275 37.24 -27.85 -21.49
C GLY A 275 36.17 -26.95 -20.85
N GLY A 276 36.51 -25.78 -20.29
CA GLY A 276 35.51 -24.91 -19.66
C GLY A 276 35.77 -23.42 -19.87
N VAL A 277 34.77 -22.70 -20.41
CA VAL A 277 34.68 -21.24 -20.33
C VAL A 277 34.04 -20.91 -18.98
N HIS A 278 34.87 -20.66 -17.97
CA HIS A 278 34.39 -20.03 -16.74
C HIS A 278 34.41 -18.52 -16.93
N GLU A 279 33.22 -17.94 -17.08
CA GLU A 279 33.00 -16.50 -16.98
C GLU A 279 33.43 -16.03 -15.58
N VAL A 280 34.37 -15.08 -15.53
CA VAL A 280 34.93 -14.61 -14.25
C VAL A 280 34.04 -13.50 -13.73
N THR A 281 33.20 -13.81 -12.74
CA THR A 281 32.42 -12.81 -12.00
C THR A 281 33.37 -11.81 -11.33
N HIS A 282 33.33 -10.55 -11.76
CA HIS A 282 34.25 -9.50 -11.30
C HIS A 282 33.58 -8.60 -10.26
N TYR A 283 33.64 -8.99 -8.99
CA TYR A 283 33.37 -8.07 -7.87
C TYR A 283 34.55 -7.09 -7.75
N GLU A 284 34.46 -5.97 -8.47
CA GLU A 284 35.46 -4.91 -8.48
C GLU A 284 34.80 -3.52 -8.55
N TRP A 285 35.30 -2.59 -7.75
CA TRP A 285 34.88 -1.19 -7.73
C TRP A 285 36.07 -0.25 -7.77
N ARG A 286 35.87 0.95 -8.30
CA ARG A 286 36.76 2.10 -8.18
C ARG A 286 36.29 3.01 -7.05
N VAL A 287 37.21 3.41 -6.18
CA VAL A 287 36.97 4.36 -5.10
C VAL A 287 36.78 5.77 -5.65
N ASP A 288 35.66 6.39 -5.34
CA ASP A 288 35.39 7.82 -5.56
C ASP A 288 35.07 8.49 -4.22
N CYS A 289 36.01 9.34 -3.79
CA CYS A 289 35.97 10.14 -2.58
C CYS A 289 35.75 11.63 -2.90
N THR A 290 35.38 12.01 -4.15
CA THR A 290 35.24 13.43 -4.53
C THR A 290 34.06 14.12 -3.83
N PRO A 291 34.28 15.21 -3.07
CA PRO A 291 33.18 15.97 -2.49
C PRO A 291 32.46 16.80 -3.56
N GLY A 292 31.26 16.37 -3.95
CA GLY A 292 30.23 17.25 -4.53
C GLY A 292 30.47 17.82 -5.94
N ARG A 293 31.39 17.27 -6.75
CA ARG A 293 31.53 17.67 -8.18
C ARG A 293 31.83 16.49 -9.10
N ARG A 294 30.95 16.26 -10.08
CA ARG A 294 31.26 15.42 -11.25
C ARG A 294 32.44 15.99 -12.03
N PRO A 295 33.35 15.16 -12.57
CA PRO A 295 34.34 15.62 -13.53
C PRO A 295 33.66 16.12 -14.81
N ALA A 296 34.26 17.11 -15.47
CA ALA A 296 33.84 17.54 -16.80
C ALA A 296 34.23 16.46 -17.83
N LEU A 297 33.30 16.14 -18.74
CA LEU A 297 33.61 15.32 -19.93
C LEU A 297 34.65 16.05 -20.80
N SER A 298 35.49 15.30 -21.49
CA SER A 298 36.40 15.89 -22.46
C SER A 298 35.62 16.50 -23.64
N PRO A 299 36.16 17.53 -24.33
CA PRO A 299 35.51 18.11 -25.51
C PRO A 299 35.21 17.09 -26.63
N ALA A 300 35.97 15.99 -26.71
CA ALA A 300 35.74 14.89 -27.65
C ALA A 300 34.49 14.07 -27.30
N GLU A 301 34.30 13.75 -26.01
CA GLU A 301 33.10 13.05 -25.53
C GLU A 301 31.86 13.95 -25.63
N GLU A 302 32.01 15.26 -25.38
CA GLU A 302 30.90 16.20 -25.53
C GLU A 302 30.48 16.35 -27.01
N ALA A 303 31.43 16.38 -27.94
CA ALA A 303 31.15 16.36 -29.38
C ALA A 303 30.41 15.08 -29.81
N ALA A 304 30.89 13.91 -29.39
CA ALA A 304 30.26 12.62 -29.68
C ALA A 304 28.83 12.53 -29.10
N LYS A 305 28.60 13.14 -27.92
CA LYS A 305 27.29 13.20 -27.27
C LYS A 305 26.33 14.16 -27.98
N ARG A 306 26.81 15.33 -28.44
CA ARG A 306 26.02 16.28 -29.25
C ARG A 306 25.57 15.66 -30.57
N GLN A 307 26.45 14.89 -31.22
CA GLN A 307 26.13 14.23 -32.49
C GLN A 307 24.99 13.20 -32.35
N ARG A 308 24.99 12.37 -31.29
CA ARG A 308 23.90 11.43 -30.99
C ARG A 308 22.58 12.08 -30.58
N VAL A 309 22.59 13.34 -30.15
CA VAL A 309 21.37 14.09 -29.76
C VAL A 309 20.69 14.75 -30.97
N ALA A 310 21.41 15.00 -32.06
CA ALA A 310 20.85 15.55 -33.29
C ALA A 310 19.90 14.57 -34.02
N GLU A 311 20.06 13.26 -33.81
CA GLU A 311 19.33 12.19 -34.52
C GLU A 311 18.14 11.64 -33.71
N GLY A 312 17.94 12.09 -32.45
CA GLY A 312 16.89 11.62 -31.55
C GLY A 312 15.90 12.72 -31.15
N GLY A 313 14.68 12.67 -31.71
CA GLY A 313 13.71 13.76 -31.63
C GLY A 313 13.19 14.16 -30.23
N GLY A 314 13.38 15.43 -29.87
CA GLY A 314 12.23 16.34 -29.89
C GLY A 314 11.23 16.37 -28.73
N ALA A 315 11.52 15.79 -27.55
CA ALA A 315 10.65 15.98 -26.36
C ALA A 315 11.39 16.09 -25.02
N CYS A 316 12.39 15.23 -24.79
CA CYS A 316 13.06 15.09 -23.49
C CYS A 316 13.85 16.35 -23.03
N ALA A 317 14.21 17.25 -23.95
CA ALA A 317 15.09 18.39 -23.67
C ALA A 317 14.47 19.43 -22.71
N LEU A 318 13.17 19.70 -22.83
CA LEU A 318 12.49 20.70 -21.99
C LEU A 318 12.36 20.27 -20.52
N ARG A 319 12.03 18.99 -20.26
CA ARG A 319 12.01 18.45 -18.88
C ARG A 319 13.37 18.60 -18.20
N LYS A 320 14.46 18.24 -18.89
CA LYS A 320 15.84 18.34 -18.37
C LYS A 320 16.33 19.77 -18.10
N GLY A 321 15.71 20.79 -18.71
CA GLY A 321 16.01 22.19 -18.43
C GLY A 321 15.51 22.67 -17.06
N LEU A 322 14.38 22.13 -16.59
CA LEU A 322 13.76 22.57 -15.33
C LEU A 322 14.28 21.79 -14.12
N THR A 323 14.47 20.48 -14.23
CA THR A 323 15.02 19.66 -13.13
C THR A 323 16.42 20.14 -12.70
N ARG A 324 17.23 20.60 -13.67
CA ARG A 324 18.58 21.10 -13.43
C ARG A 324 18.64 22.33 -12.51
N ARG A 325 17.56 23.13 -12.42
CA ARG A 325 17.47 24.25 -11.45
C ARG A 325 17.12 23.81 -10.03
N LEU A 326 16.75 22.55 -9.82
CA LEU A 326 16.45 21.98 -8.50
C LEU A 326 17.64 21.21 -7.91
N GLU A 327 18.62 20.82 -8.75
CA GLU A 327 19.89 20.19 -8.36
C GLU A 327 20.96 21.21 -7.89
N GLU A 328 20.69 22.52 -8.04
CA GLU A 328 21.61 23.62 -7.66
C GLU A 328 21.30 24.22 -6.26
N ASP A 329 20.20 23.80 -5.63
CA ASP A 329 19.85 24.12 -4.23
C ASP A 329 20.39 23.08 -3.23
N GLY A 330 20.59 23.50 -1.98
CA GLY A 330 21.05 22.63 -0.89
C GLY A 330 20.13 21.43 -0.60
N GLY A 331 20.72 20.34 -0.11
CA GLY A 331 20.09 19.02 0.03
C GLY A 331 18.73 19.03 0.74
N ARG A 332 17.69 18.67 -0.01
CA ARG A 332 16.30 18.62 0.46
C ARG A 332 16.05 17.39 1.32
N THR A 333 15.16 17.50 2.30
CA THR A 333 14.66 16.35 3.06
C THR A 333 13.75 15.48 2.20
N ALA A 334 13.54 14.21 2.59
CA ALA A 334 12.62 13.32 1.89
C ALA A 334 11.17 13.86 1.83
N GLU A 335 10.74 14.61 2.86
CA GLU A 335 9.45 15.31 2.88
C GLU A 335 9.40 16.47 1.88
N GLN A 336 10.49 17.23 1.73
CA GLN A 336 10.61 18.30 0.74
C GLN A 336 10.68 17.76 -0.70
N GLU A 337 11.30 16.60 -0.92
CA GLU A 337 11.27 15.91 -2.22
C GLU A 337 9.85 15.41 -2.53
N LEU A 338 9.17 14.80 -1.57
CA LEU A 338 7.78 14.34 -1.72
C LEU A 338 6.82 15.51 -1.96
N ALA A 339 6.99 16.64 -1.27
CA ALA A 339 6.23 17.86 -1.50
C ALA A 339 6.45 18.43 -2.91
N ALA A 340 7.68 18.40 -3.42
CA ALA A 340 7.99 18.78 -4.79
C ALA A 340 7.35 17.81 -5.82
N ARG A 341 7.44 16.49 -5.59
CA ARG A 341 6.78 15.46 -6.42
C ARG A 341 5.26 15.65 -6.47
N LEU A 342 4.61 15.95 -5.34
CA LEU A 342 3.17 16.24 -5.28
C LEU A 342 2.80 17.56 -5.96
N SER A 343 3.63 18.59 -5.81
CA SER A 343 3.41 19.89 -6.46
C SER A 343 3.46 19.76 -7.98
N GLN A 344 4.42 19.00 -8.53
CA GLN A 344 4.46 18.67 -9.96
C GLN A 344 3.26 17.80 -10.37
N ALA A 345 2.93 16.77 -9.59
CA ALA A 345 1.82 15.85 -9.89
C ALA A 345 0.44 16.57 -9.90
N MET A 346 0.26 17.62 -9.09
CA MET A 346 -0.93 18.47 -9.15
C MET A 346 -1.02 19.30 -10.43
N LEU A 347 0.10 19.89 -10.88
CA LEU A 347 0.15 20.64 -12.14
C LEU A 347 -0.14 19.71 -13.33
N GLU A 348 0.47 18.51 -13.36
CA GLU A 348 0.19 17.49 -14.38
C GLU A 348 -1.29 17.05 -14.34
N ALA A 349 -1.90 16.89 -13.17
CA ALA A 349 -3.32 16.55 -13.02
C ALA A 349 -4.29 17.67 -13.42
N GLU A 350 -3.85 18.93 -13.38
CA GLU A 350 -4.61 20.11 -13.85
C GLU A 350 -4.46 20.34 -15.36
N GLU A 351 -3.32 19.98 -15.97
CA GLU A 351 -3.17 19.94 -17.44
C GLU A 351 -3.99 18.81 -18.07
N GLU A 352 -4.12 17.66 -17.41
CA GLU A 352 -4.90 16.51 -17.91
C GLU A 352 -6.41 16.57 -17.60
N GLY A 353 -6.84 17.36 -16.60
CA GLY A 353 -8.20 17.34 -16.06
C GLY A 353 -9.12 18.45 -16.56
N LYS A 354 -10.05 18.15 -17.48
CA LYS A 354 -11.16 19.05 -17.86
C LYS A 354 -12.43 18.70 -17.07
N GLY A 355 -12.55 19.19 -15.83
CA GLY A 355 -13.72 18.95 -14.98
C GLY A 355 -13.98 20.06 -13.97
N GLU A 356 -15.25 20.38 -13.72
CA GLU A 356 -15.66 21.41 -12.75
C GLU A 356 -15.55 20.94 -11.30
N MET A 357 -15.21 21.87 -10.39
CA MET A 357 -15.21 21.61 -8.95
C MET A 357 -16.64 21.65 -8.38
N SER A 358 -17.13 20.51 -7.91
CA SER A 358 -18.39 20.43 -7.18
C SER A 358 -18.23 20.94 -5.73
N SER A 359 -18.76 22.14 -5.46
CA SER A 359 -18.95 22.81 -4.16
C SER A 359 -18.09 22.34 -2.96
N ARG A 360 -17.13 23.12 -2.46
CA ARG A 360 -17.32 24.44 -1.80
C ARG A 360 -18.27 24.44 -0.57
N PHE A 361 -18.57 23.28 0.00
CA PHE A 361 -19.11 23.14 1.37
C PHE A 361 -18.13 22.35 2.24
N VAL A 362 -17.92 22.81 3.47
CA VAL A 362 -17.08 22.10 4.45
C VAL A 362 -17.89 20.96 5.07
N SER A 363 -17.91 19.80 4.41
CA SER A 363 -18.34 18.55 5.02
C SER A 363 -17.23 18.00 5.92
N THR A 364 -17.60 17.42 7.06
CA THR A 364 -16.68 16.59 7.85
C THR A 364 -16.23 15.40 7.00
N PRO A 365 -14.93 15.11 6.88
CA PRO A 365 -14.45 13.96 6.11
C PRO A 365 -14.94 12.65 6.73
N ASN A 366 -15.20 11.65 5.89
CA ASN A 366 -15.61 10.33 6.35
C ASN A 366 -14.40 9.59 6.94
N GLU A 367 -14.60 8.76 7.96
CA GLU A 367 -13.55 7.83 8.38
C GLU A 367 -13.32 6.77 7.29
N LEU A 368 -12.06 6.55 6.91
CA LEU A 368 -11.67 5.54 5.94
C LEU A 368 -11.75 4.15 6.58
N LEU A 369 -12.93 3.53 6.47
CA LEU A 369 -13.21 2.21 7.01
C LEU A 369 -12.54 1.11 6.19
N PHE A 370 -11.48 0.54 6.75
CA PHE A 370 -10.94 -0.76 6.35
C PHE A 370 -11.53 -1.87 7.23
N GLY A 371 -11.55 -3.10 6.71
CA GLY A 371 -11.70 -4.29 7.53
C GLY A 371 -10.48 -4.53 8.43
N ASN A 372 -10.59 -5.43 9.41
CA ASN A 372 -9.49 -5.82 10.29
C ASN A 372 -8.74 -7.07 9.76
N ALA A 373 -7.56 -7.37 10.31
CA ALA A 373 -6.70 -8.46 9.87
C ALA A 373 -7.36 -9.86 9.86
N THR A 374 -8.38 -10.14 10.70
CA THR A 374 -9.11 -11.43 10.63
C THR A 374 -10.04 -11.50 9.42
N GLN A 375 -10.55 -10.37 8.95
CA GLN A 375 -11.47 -10.30 7.81
C GLN A 375 -10.77 -10.63 6.48
N ALA A 376 -9.45 -10.41 6.40
CA ALA A 376 -8.63 -10.88 5.29
C ALA A 376 -8.61 -12.42 5.16
N THR A 377 -8.83 -13.18 6.24
CA THR A 377 -8.67 -14.65 6.25
C THR A 377 -9.97 -15.42 6.00
N TRP A 378 -11.14 -14.77 6.02
CA TRP A 378 -12.45 -15.43 5.93
C TRP A 378 -12.83 -15.91 4.52
N GLY A 379 -12.11 -15.47 3.49
CA GLY A 379 -12.42 -15.77 2.08
C GLY A 379 -13.46 -14.83 1.48
N LEU A 380 -13.46 -14.74 0.15
CA LEU A 380 -14.30 -13.80 -0.60
C LEU A 380 -15.77 -14.21 -0.56
N GLU A 381 -16.04 -15.52 -0.55
CA GLU A 381 -17.35 -16.15 -0.59
C GLU A 381 -18.21 -15.75 0.62
N GLU A 382 -17.62 -15.74 1.82
CA GLU A 382 -18.25 -15.26 3.06
C GLU A 382 -18.61 -13.77 2.95
N TYR A 383 -17.70 -12.94 2.43
CA TYR A 383 -17.94 -11.51 2.18
C TYR A 383 -19.00 -11.23 1.13
N MET A 384 -19.13 -12.10 0.13
CA MET A 384 -20.22 -12.07 -0.84
C MET A 384 -21.51 -12.70 -0.33
N CYS A 385 -21.48 -13.32 0.86
CA CYS A 385 -22.57 -14.06 1.52
C CYS A 385 -23.17 -15.18 0.65
N VAL A 386 -22.31 -15.86 -0.11
CA VAL A 386 -22.66 -16.97 -1.03
C VAL A 386 -21.78 -18.18 -0.76
N THR A 387 -22.26 -19.37 -1.12
CA THR A 387 -21.44 -20.58 -0.97
C THR A 387 -20.42 -20.72 -2.11
N ALA A 388 -19.26 -21.32 -1.81
CA ALA A 388 -18.25 -21.63 -2.83
C ALA A 388 -18.76 -22.55 -3.95
N ASN A 389 -19.84 -23.31 -3.71
CA ASN A 389 -20.48 -24.13 -4.74
C ASN A 389 -21.39 -23.31 -5.67
N GLU A 390 -22.10 -22.30 -5.16
CA GLU A 390 -22.83 -21.33 -6.00
C GLU A 390 -21.87 -20.53 -6.88
N VAL A 391 -20.77 -20.02 -6.31
CA VAL A 391 -19.76 -19.27 -7.06
C VAL A 391 -19.13 -20.15 -8.14
N ARG A 392 -18.63 -21.34 -7.80
CA ARG A 392 -18.03 -22.27 -8.78
C ARG A 392 -19.04 -22.69 -9.86
N GLY A 393 -20.28 -23.00 -9.48
CA GLY A 393 -21.36 -23.32 -10.41
C GLY A 393 -21.72 -22.17 -11.35
N GLY A 394 -21.63 -20.93 -10.87
CA GLY A 394 -21.73 -19.73 -11.68
C GLY A 394 -20.57 -19.57 -12.66
N MET A 395 -19.32 -19.74 -12.20
CA MET A 395 -18.12 -19.58 -13.03
C MET A 395 -18.04 -20.60 -14.16
N LEU A 396 -18.61 -21.80 -14.01
CA LEU A 396 -18.77 -22.76 -15.13
C LEU A 396 -19.59 -22.20 -16.31
N GLY A 397 -20.37 -21.14 -16.12
CA GLY A 397 -21.10 -20.43 -17.18
C GLY A 397 -20.29 -19.34 -17.90
N GLY A 398 -19.03 -19.09 -17.54
CA GLY A 398 -18.12 -18.18 -18.23
C GLY A 398 -18.69 -16.77 -18.46
N VAL A 399 -18.53 -16.25 -19.68
CA VAL A 399 -19.06 -14.94 -20.13
C VAL A 399 -20.57 -14.82 -19.92
N ASP A 400 -21.32 -15.90 -20.17
CA ASP A 400 -22.78 -15.90 -20.00
C ASP A 400 -23.22 -15.92 -18.54
N ALA A 401 -22.33 -16.18 -17.57
CA ALA A 401 -22.61 -15.93 -16.16
C ALA A 401 -22.56 -14.42 -15.83
N ILE A 402 -21.49 -13.73 -16.24
CA ILE A 402 -21.34 -12.28 -16.06
C ILE A 402 -22.49 -11.52 -16.74
N ARG A 403 -22.84 -11.90 -17.98
CA ARG A 403 -23.99 -11.32 -18.70
C ARG A 403 -25.31 -11.48 -17.95
N ARG A 404 -25.56 -12.63 -17.32
CA ARG A 404 -26.78 -12.87 -16.52
C ARG A 404 -26.80 -12.09 -15.22
N GLU A 405 -25.68 -11.98 -14.50
CA GLU A 405 -25.59 -11.16 -13.29
C GLU A 405 -25.88 -9.67 -13.58
N VAL A 406 -25.21 -9.11 -14.60
CA VAL A 406 -25.39 -7.71 -14.99
C VAL A 406 -26.77 -7.45 -15.59
N GLU A 407 -27.35 -8.38 -16.35
CA GLU A 407 -28.70 -8.20 -16.88
C GLU A 407 -29.78 -8.29 -15.77
N ALA A 408 -29.62 -9.20 -14.80
CA ALA A 408 -30.58 -9.35 -13.71
C ALA A 408 -30.47 -8.25 -12.64
N HIS A 409 -29.26 -7.73 -12.38
CA HIS A 409 -28.97 -6.93 -11.18
C HIS A 409 -28.10 -5.68 -11.42
N GLY A 410 -27.53 -5.50 -12.62
CA GLY A 410 -26.79 -4.29 -12.98
C GLY A 410 -27.70 -3.09 -13.25
N SER A 411 -27.19 -1.89 -12.95
CA SER A 411 -27.78 -0.62 -13.36
C SER A 411 -27.74 -0.42 -14.88
N ALA A 412 -28.43 0.60 -15.39
CA ALA A 412 -28.34 0.98 -16.79
C ALA A 412 -26.90 1.32 -17.23
N GLU A 413 -26.08 1.87 -16.33
CA GLU A 413 -24.66 2.15 -16.59
C GLU A 413 -23.81 0.87 -16.63
N ASP A 414 -24.10 -0.12 -15.75
CA ASP A 414 -23.42 -1.42 -15.79
C ASP A 414 -23.71 -2.17 -17.11
N LYS A 415 -24.97 -2.13 -17.57
CA LYS A 415 -25.41 -2.76 -18.82
C LYS A 415 -24.82 -2.09 -20.06
N GLU A 416 -24.74 -0.76 -20.07
CA GLU A 416 -24.07 0.01 -21.13
C GLU A 416 -22.57 -0.31 -21.16
N CYS A 417 -21.90 -0.34 -20.01
CA CYS A 417 -20.48 -0.70 -19.94
C CYS A 417 -20.23 -2.16 -20.37
N LEU A 418 -21.12 -3.09 -20.03
CA LEU A 418 -21.05 -4.48 -20.52
C LEU A 418 -21.22 -4.57 -22.05
N HIS A 419 -22.16 -3.81 -22.62
CA HIS A 419 -22.34 -3.74 -24.07
C HIS A 419 -21.07 -3.24 -24.77
N TYR A 420 -20.50 -2.14 -24.28
CA TYR A 420 -19.25 -1.58 -24.79
C TYR A 420 -18.12 -2.61 -24.83
N VAL A 421 -17.88 -3.29 -23.70
CA VAL A 421 -16.76 -4.24 -23.56
C VAL A 421 -16.92 -5.49 -24.43
N LEU A 422 -18.15 -5.95 -24.69
CA LEU A 422 -18.42 -7.14 -25.50
C LEU A 422 -18.54 -6.87 -27.02
N HIS A 423 -19.08 -5.72 -27.42
CA HIS A 423 -19.62 -5.55 -28.78
C HIS A 423 -19.04 -4.36 -29.57
N GLU A 424 -18.48 -3.37 -28.90
CA GLU A 424 -17.96 -2.14 -29.53
C GLU A 424 -16.45 -2.23 -29.81
N GLU A 425 -15.89 -1.18 -30.41
CA GLU A 425 -14.44 -1.04 -30.58
C GLU A 425 -13.87 -0.09 -29.51
N ALA A 426 -12.66 -0.39 -29.05
CA ALA A 426 -11.85 0.55 -28.27
C ALA A 426 -11.89 1.94 -28.94
N GLY A 427 -12.20 2.99 -28.18
CA GLY A 427 -12.30 4.37 -28.65
C GLY A 427 -13.58 4.76 -29.41
N SER A 428 -14.45 3.82 -29.81
CA SER A 428 -15.69 4.15 -30.55
C SER A 428 -16.79 4.82 -29.72
N SER A 429 -16.59 4.94 -28.40
CA SER A 429 -17.51 5.57 -27.46
C SER A 429 -17.24 7.07 -27.33
N GLU A 430 -18.20 7.90 -27.72
CA GLU A 430 -18.23 9.34 -27.43
C GLU A 430 -18.60 9.65 -25.96
N LYS A 431 -19.08 8.67 -25.18
CA LYS A 431 -19.39 8.87 -23.75
C LYS A 431 -18.13 9.19 -22.95
N GLU A 432 -18.13 10.36 -22.31
CA GLU A 432 -17.16 10.79 -21.31
C GLU A 432 -17.50 10.25 -19.92
N PHE A 433 -16.46 10.06 -19.11
CA PHE A 433 -16.51 9.58 -17.73
C PHE A 433 -15.85 10.64 -16.81
N GLN A 434 -15.35 10.23 -15.64
CA GLN A 434 -14.68 11.12 -14.69
C GLN A 434 -13.62 12.00 -15.39
N ASN A 435 -13.58 13.28 -15.05
CA ASN A 435 -12.62 14.28 -15.55
C ASN A 435 -12.59 14.46 -17.09
N GLY A 436 -13.64 14.04 -17.80
CA GLY A 436 -13.72 14.09 -19.26
C GLY A 436 -13.06 12.88 -19.96
N LEU A 437 -12.65 11.85 -19.21
CA LEU A 437 -11.95 10.69 -19.77
C LEU A 437 -12.87 9.88 -20.72
N ARG A 438 -12.36 9.54 -21.90
CA ARG A 438 -13.02 8.67 -22.87
C ARG A 438 -12.35 7.29 -22.92
N ARG A 439 -13.18 6.25 -23.01
CA ARG A 439 -12.72 4.85 -23.00
C ARG A 439 -11.76 4.56 -24.16
N ASP A 440 -10.57 4.08 -23.82
CA ASP A 440 -9.45 3.72 -24.69
C ASP A 440 -8.88 4.87 -25.55
N CYS A 441 -9.15 6.12 -25.18
CA CYS A 441 -8.69 7.33 -25.86
C CYS A 441 -7.67 8.16 -25.06
N GLY A 442 -6.99 9.08 -25.75
CA GLY A 442 -6.20 10.15 -25.14
C GLY A 442 -7.04 11.37 -24.73
N PRO A 443 -6.42 12.39 -24.07
CA PRO A 443 -7.07 13.66 -23.70
C PRO A 443 -7.51 14.54 -24.87
N ASP A 444 -7.09 14.18 -26.08
CA ASP A 444 -7.52 14.71 -27.39
C ASP A 444 -8.73 13.96 -27.98
N GLY A 445 -9.27 12.99 -27.23
CA GLY A 445 -10.36 12.10 -27.67
C GLY A 445 -9.92 11.02 -28.66
N GLN A 446 -8.65 10.94 -29.06
CA GLN A 446 -8.19 10.03 -30.10
C GLN A 446 -7.92 8.62 -29.56
N LEU A 447 -8.37 7.61 -30.29
CA LEU A 447 -8.08 6.19 -30.00
C LEU A 447 -6.56 5.94 -29.95
N LEU A 448 -6.10 5.46 -28.80
CA LEU A 448 -4.69 5.26 -28.47
C LEU A 448 -4.01 4.24 -29.41
N PRO A 449 -2.70 4.39 -29.71
CA PRO A 449 -1.96 3.46 -30.56
C PRO A 449 -2.00 2.01 -30.05
N GLU A 450 -1.82 1.80 -28.74
CA GLU A 450 -1.88 0.52 -28.02
C GLU A 450 -3.30 -0.05 -27.84
N ARG A 451 -4.26 0.51 -28.57
CA ARG A 451 -5.66 0.06 -28.63
C ARG A 451 -6.13 -0.22 -30.06
N ARG A 452 -5.18 -0.35 -30.99
CA ARG A 452 -5.41 -0.72 -32.38
C ARG A 452 -4.81 -2.09 -32.67
N VAL A 453 -5.50 -2.90 -33.47
CA VAL A 453 -5.05 -4.28 -33.81
C VAL A 453 -3.79 -4.28 -34.69
N ALA A 454 -3.51 -3.17 -35.37
CA ALA A 454 -2.25 -2.89 -36.07
C ALA A 454 -2.04 -1.37 -36.12
N ALA A 455 -0.83 -0.91 -36.47
CA ALA A 455 -0.55 0.51 -36.69
C ALA A 455 -1.48 1.07 -37.80
N GLY A 456 -2.29 2.08 -37.47
CA GLY A 456 -3.32 2.64 -38.35
C GLY A 456 -4.60 1.80 -38.48
N GLY A 457 -4.73 0.70 -37.75
CA GLY A 457 -5.89 -0.20 -37.79
C GLY A 457 -7.10 0.27 -36.96
N ARG A 458 -8.16 -0.54 -37.05
CA ARG A 458 -9.40 -0.44 -36.24
C ARG A 458 -9.13 -0.55 -34.73
N GLY A 459 -10.10 -0.15 -33.92
CA GLY A 459 -10.04 -0.35 -32.48
C GLY A 459 -10.11 -1.82 -32.10
N MET A 460 -9.43 -2.21 -31.03
CA MET A 460 -9.53 -3.55 -30.45
C MET A 460 -10.96 -3.83 -30.00
N ARG A 461 -11.45 -5.03 -30.33
CA ARG A 461 -12.71 -5.62 -29.88
C ARG A 461 -12.41 -6.69 -28.82
N PHE A 462 -13.44 -7.17 -28.14
CA PHE A 462 -13.32 -8.19 -27.09
C PHE A 462 -12.34 -9.35 -27.42
N ALA A 463 -12.48 -9.96 -28.61
CA ALA A 463 -11.63 -11.06 -29.05
C ALA A 463 -10.14 -10.69 -29.21
N ASP A 464 -9.81 -9.42 -29.53
CA ASP A 464 -8.42 -8.97 -29.62
C ASP A 464 -7.78 -8.83 -28.22
N PHE A 465 -8.57 -8.47 -27.20
CA PHE A 465 -8.13 -8.47 -25.79
C PHE A 465 -7.94 -9.89 -25.25
N VAL A 466 -8.81 -10.85 -25.64
CA VAL A 466 -8.64 -12.28 -25.32
C VAL A 466 -7.37 -12.85 -25.99
N ALA A 467 -7.08 -12.43 -27.23
CA ALA A 467 -5.88 -12.86 -27.96
C ALA A 467 -4.57 -12.21 -27.47
N HIS A 468 -4.63 -11.21 -26.58
CA HIS A 468 -3.47 -10.44 -26.13
C HIS A 468 -2.42 -11.30 -25.42
N GLU A 469 -1.13 -10.97 -25.59
CA GLU A 469 -0.01 -11.79 -25.10
C GLU A 469 -0.06 -12.02 -23.59
N HIS A 470 -0.34 -10.99 -22.79
CA HIS A 470 -0.52 -11.10 -21.34
C HIS A 470 -1.68 -12.01 -20.93
N ALA A 471 -2.83 -11.94 -21.62
CA ALA A 471 -3.97 -12.82 -21.34
C ALA A 471 -3.60 -14.29 -21.60
N ARG A 472 -2.88 -14.55 -22.69
CA ARG A 472 -2.40 -15.89 -23.07
C ARG A 472 -1.30 -16.40 -22.12
N LEU A 473 -0.37 -15.55 -21.71
CA LEU A 473 0.71 -15.88 -20.77
C LEU A 473 0.17 -16.29 -19.39
N SER A 474 -0.83 -15.56 -18.88
CA SER A 474 -1.50 -15.85 -17.61
C SER A 474 -2.67 -16.84 -17.71
N LYS A 475 -2.94 -17.39 -18.90
CA LYS A 475 -4.03 -18.35 -19.14
C LYS A 475 -5.39 -17.82 -18.68
N LEU A 476 -5.68 -16.57 -18.99
CA LEU A 476 -7.00 -15.98 -18.80
C LEU A 476 -7.98 -16.58 -19.81
N GLU A 477 -9.16 -16.95 -19.33
CA GLU A 477 -10.31 -17.25 -20.20
C GLU A 477 -11.07 -15.95 -20.51
N ASP A 478 -11.91 -15.96 -21.55
CA ASP A 478 -12.78 -14.85 -21.96
C ASP A 478 -13.52 -14.18 -20.78
N ALA A 479 -14.04 -14.96 -19.83
CA ALA A 479 -14.73 -14.44 -18.65
C ALA A 479 -13.83 -13.59 -17.73
N HIS A 480 -12.54 -13.93 -17.63
CA HIS A 480 -11.56 -13.18 -16.84
C HIS A 480 -11.23 -11.84 -17.52
N VAL A 481 -11.05 -11.87 -18.84
CA VAL A 481 -10.83 -10.69 -19.69
C VAL A 481 -12.02 -9.75 -19.63
N LEU A 482 -13.24 -10.30 -19.71
CA LEU A 482 -14.49 -9.55 -19.57
C LEU A 482 -14.62 -8.91 -18.19
N ALA A 483 -14.43 -9.69 -17.12
CA ALA A 483 -14.65 -9.21 -15.76
C ALA A 483 -13.66 -8.09 -15.37
N LEU A 484 -12.38 -8.21 -15.76
CA LEU A 484 -11.39 -7.14 -15.54
C LEU A 484 -11.66 -5.90 -16.40
N ARG A 485 -11.96 -6.06 -17.69
CA ARG A 485 -12.21 -4.91 -18.57
C ARG A 485 -13.50 -4.18 -18.18
N LEU A 486 -14.55 -4.91 -17.79
CA LEU A 486 -15.76 -4.35 -17.20
C LEU A 486 -15.49 -3.65 -15.86
N TYR A 487 -14.67 -4.24 -14.99
CA TYR A 487 -14.29 -3.64 -13.70
C TYR A 487 -13.69 -2.24 -13.88
N THR A 488 -12.84 -2.01 -14.89
CA THR A 488 -12.24 -0.68 -15.15
C THR A 488 -13.20 0.37 -15.73
N THR A 489 -14.47 0.03 -15.96
CA THR A 489 -15.50 0.99 -16.33
C THR A 489 -16.23 1.51 -15.08
N ALA A 490 -17.25 2.35 -15.25
CA ALA A 490 -18.10 2.79 -14.14
C ALA A 490 -18.76 1.64 -13.34
N ALA A 491 -18.79 0.41 -13.88
CA ALA A 491 -19.25 -0.79 -13.18
C ALA A 491 -18.44 -1.17 -11.92
N PHE A 492 -17.25 -0.59 -11.70
CA PHE A 492 -16.53 -0.73 -10.42
C PHE A 492 -17.40 -0.35 -9.22
N LYS A 493 -18.36 0.57 -9.38
CA LYS A 493 -19.28 1.01 -8.33
C LYS A 493 -20.12 -0.17 -7.82
N SER A 494 -20.78 -0.87 -8.73
CA SER A 494 -21.68 -2.01 -8.45
C SER A 494 -20.93 -3.25 -7.97
N LEU A 495 -19.62 -3.35 -8.27
CA LEU A 495 -18.73 -4.43 -7.82
C LEU A 495 -18.08 -4.15 -6.46
N ASN A 496 -17.72 -2.88 -6.17
CA ASN A 496 -16.94 -2.52 -4.97
C ASN A 496 -17.80 -2.02 -3.80
N THR A 497 -18.87 -1.26 -4.07
CA THR A 497 -19.69 -0.68 -3.00
C THR A 497 -20.32 -1.75 -2.10
N PRO A 498 -20.92 -2.85 -2.61
CA PRO A 498 -21.53 -3.84 -1.73
C PRO A 498 -20.50 -4.62 -0.90
N LEU A 499 -19.24 -4.77 -1.37
CA LEU A 499 -18.15 -5.39 -0.59
C LEU A 499 -17.69 -4.52 0.58
N ARG A 500 -17.85 -3.19 0.49
CA ARG A 500 -17.56 -2.24 1.58
C ARG A 500 -18.77 -1.98 2.50
N ASP A 501 -19.97 -2.37 2.06
CA ASP A 501 -21.20 -2.27 2.86
C ASP A 501 -21.23 -3.30 4.00
N HIS A 502 -21.10 -2.80 5.23
CA HIS A 502 -21.07 -3.60 6.44
C HIS A 502 -22.47 -4.03 6.92
N GLU A 503 -23.54 -3.29 6.61
CA GLU A 503 -24.91 -3.69 6.98
C GLU A 503 -25.40 -4.81 6.07
N ARG A 504 -25.12 -4.71 4.76
CA ARG A 504 -25.34 -5.78 3.77
C ARG A 504 -24.66 -7.09 4.20
N PHE A 505 -23.45 -7.03 4.74
CA PHE A 505 -22.76 -8.21 5.31
C PHE A 505 -23.39 -8.71 6.63
N LYS A 506 -23.75 -7.82 7.56
CA LYS A 506 -24.44 -8.19 8.83
C LYS A 506 -25.78 -8.88 8.56
N ASN A 507 -26.56 -8.38 7.61
CA ASN A 507 -27.83 -8.94 7.16
C ASN A 507 -27.69 -10.26 6.37
N LYS A 508 -26.45 -10.68 6.06
CA LYS A 508 -26.12 -11.82 5.18
C LYS A 508 -26.74 -11.72 3.79
N GLU A 509 -26.82 -10.50 3.26
CA GLU A 509 -27.36 -10.25 1.93
C GLU A 509 -26.35 -10.64 0.83
N LYS A 510 -26.82 -11.44 -0.13
CA LYS A 510 -26.00 -11.92 -1.25
C LYS A 510 -25.54 -10.77 -2.14
N HIS A 511 -24.23 -10.70 -2.37
CA HIS A 511 -23.62 -9.85 -3.40
C HIS A 511 -24.21 -10.21 -4.76
N LYS A 512 -24.71 -9.21 -5.50
CA LYS A 512 -25.51 -9.45 -6.71
C LYS A 512 -24.68 -9.79 -7.96
N LEU A 513 -23.42 -9.39 -7.98
CA LEU A 513 -22.45 -9.65 -9.04
C LEU A 513 -21.31 -10.56 -8.55
N ALA A 514 -21.64 -11.59 -7.75
CA ALA A 514 -20.68 -12.40 -7.01
C ALA A 514 -19.77 -13.25 -7.92
N VAL A 515 -20.30 -13.79 -9.01
CA VAL A 515 -19.53 -14.57 -9.99
C VAL A 515 -18.56 -13.65 -10.73
N THR A 516 -18.99 -12.43 -11.06
CA THR A 516 -18.15 -11.40 -11.69
C THR A 516 -16.99 -10.98 -10.78
N VAL A 517 -17.23 -10.77 -9.49
CA VAL A 517 -16.16 -10.48 -8.50
C VAL A 517 -15.22 -11.68 -8.32
N ALA A 518 -15.74 -12.91 -8.34
CA ALA A 518 -14.90 -14.12 -8.29
C ALA A 518 -13.96 -14.24 -9.50
N PHE A 519 -14.46 -13.96 -10.72
CA PHE A 519 -13.62 -13.87 -11.92
C PHE A 519 -12.55 -12.78 -11.82
N ILE A 520 -12.87 -11.60 -11.26
CA ILE A 520 -11.86 -10.54 -11.02
C ILE A 520 -10.76 -11.05 -10.08
N ARG A 521 -11.12 -11.71 -8.97
CA ARG A 521 -10.15 -12.27 -8.02
C ARG A 521 -9.25 -13.32 -8.69
N GLU A 522 -9.82 -14.26 -9.45
CA GLU A 522 -9.03 -15.28 -10.14
C GLU A 522 -8.13 -14.66 -11.24
N ALA A 523 -8.63 -13.65 -11.97
CA ALA A 523 -7.90 -12.99 -13.03
C ALA A 523 -6.69 -12.19 -12.52
N VAL A 524 -6.84 -11.45 -11.40
CA VAL A 524 -5.73 -10.75 -10.75
C VAL A 524 -4.67 -11.74 -10.25
N LEU A 525 -5.09 -12.86 -9.64
CA LEU A 525 -4.16 -13.90 -9.19
C LEU A 525 -3.42 -14.57 -10.35
N LYS A 526 -4.08 -14.84 -11.48
CA LYS A 526 -3.47 -15.32 -12.73
C LYS A 526 -2.48 -14.30 -13.31
N LEU A 527 -2.84 -13.01 -13.39
CA LEU A 527 -2.02 -11.96 -14.01
C LEU A 527 -0.72 -11.61 -13.27
N ARG A 528 -0.60 -11.96 -11.97
CA ARG A 528 0.68 -11.86 -11.25
C ARG A 528 1.81 -12.66 -11.90
N SER A 529 1.51 -13.67 -12.75
CA SER A 529 2.53 -14.37 -13.55
C SER A 529 3.21 -13.49 -14.61
N VAL A 530 2.55 -12.43 -15.12
CA VAL A 530 3.18 -11.47 -16.04
C VAL A 530 4.24 -10.66 -15.28
N GLY A 531 3.87 -10.11 -14.12
CA GLY A 531 4.79 -9.35 -13.27
C GLY A 531 5.99 -10.18 -12.81
N ALA A 532 5.77 -11.45 -12.46
CA ALA A 532 6.82 -12.38 -12.08
C ALA A 532 7.73 -12.84 -13.24
N ALA A 533 7.30 -12.66 -14.49
CA ALA A 533 8.10 -12.95 -15.69
C ALA A 533 8.86 -11.72 -16.24
N SER A 534 8.63 -10.53 -15.67
CA SER A 534 9.34 -9.30 -16.03
C SER A 534 10.82 -9.35 -15.59
N SER A 535 11.70 -8.66 -16.32
CA SER A 535 13.07 -8.39 -15.84
C SER A 535 13.07 -7.62 -14.51
N SER A 536 12.05 -6.78 -14.29
CA SER A 536 11.83 -6.01 -13.06
C SER A 536 11.08 -6.77 -11.95
N ALA A 537 10.93 -8.11 -12.06
CA ALA A 537 10.17 -8.91 -11.11
C ALA A 537 10.70 -8.84 -9.66
N MET A 538 11.99 -8.58 -9.46
CA MET A 538 12.63 -8.43 -8.14
C MET A 538 12.99 -6.98 -7.79
N GLU A 539 12.52 -6.01 -8.57
CA GLU A 539 12.70 -4.59 -8.27
C GLU A 539 11.64 -4.10 -7.28
N SER A 540 12.08 -3.37 -6.25
CA SER A 540 11.21 -2.61 -5.37
C SER A 540 10.59 -1.42 -6.13
N GLN A 541 9.27 -1.25 -6.07
CA GLN A 541 8.56 -0.16 -6.75
C GLN A 541 7.40 0.39 -5.90
N GLU A 542 7.13 1.69 -6.10
CA GLU A 542 6.07 2.45 -5.44
C GLU A 542 4.78 2.44 -6.26
N LEU A 543 3.65 2.24 -5.59
CA LEU A 543 2.32 2.41 -6.16
C LEU A 543 1.51 3.40 -5.33
N TRP A 544 0.59 4.10 -5.99
CA TRP A 544 -0.16 5.20 -5.42
C TRP A 544 -1.67 4.95 -5.53
N ARG A 545 -2.41 5.37 -4.49
CA ARG A 545 -3.88 5.37 -4.47
C ARG A 545 -4.36 6.60 -3.73
N GLY A 546 -5.03 7.51 -4.45
CA GLY A 546 -5.69 8.66 -3.85
C GLY A 546 -7.14 8.36 -3.50
N MET A 547 -7.58 8.92 -2.39
CA MET A 547 -8.95 8.83 -1.89
C MET A 547 -9.37 10.21 -1.39
N ARG A 548 -10.52 10.68 -1.87
CA ARG A 548 -11.08 12.00 -1.56
C ARG A 548 -12.06 11.94 -0.39
N ASP A 549 -12.25 13.08 0.27
CA ASP A 549 -13.29 13.32 1.28
C ASP A 549 -13.24 12.36 2.48
N VAL A 550 -12.02 11.88 2.81
CA VAL A 550 -11.77 10.88 3.86
C VAL A 550 -10.59 11.24 4.76
N CYS A 551 -10.62 10.75 5.99
CA CYS A 551 -9.51 10.73 6.93
C CYS A 551 -9.21 9.30 7.40
N ILE A 552 -7.93 8.99 7.59
CA ILE A 552 -7.48 7.68 8.07
C ILE A 552 -7.41 7.65 9.60
N THR A 553 -7.69 6.50 10.22
CA THR A 553 -7.97 6.38 11.67
C THR A 553 -6.73 5.98 12.49
N ASP A 554 -6.69 6.38 13.77
CA ASP A 554 -5.67 5.96 14.76
C ASP A 554 -5.52 4.41 14.82
N THR A 555 -6.61 3.68 14.58
CA THR A 555 -6.64 2.22 14.49
C THR A 555 -5.89 1.66 13.28
N PHE A 556 -5.86 2.34 12.13
CA PHE A 556 -5.11 1.86 10.97
C PHE A 556 -3.59 1.93 11.22
N PHE A 557 -3.11 3.01 11.85
CA PHE A 557 -1.68 3.15 12.19
C PHE A 557 -1.18 2.13 13.22
N THR A 558 -2.09 1.49 13.96
CA THR A 558 -1.75 0.53 15.02
C THR A 558 -2.03 -0.93 14.65
N ALA A 559 -3.01 -1.20 13.79
CA ALA A 559 -3.43 -2.56 13.42
C ALA A 559 -3.44 -2.86 11.90
N GLY A 560 -3.15 -1.87 11.05
CA GLY A 560 -3.35 -1.96 9.60
C GLY A 560 -4.83 -1.99 9.21
N GLY A 561 -5.12 -2.41 7.97
CA GLY A 561 -6.49 -2.53 7.48
C GLY A 561 -6.61 -3.32 6.18
N THR A 562 -7.72 -4.05 6.05
CA THR A 562 -8.09 -4.83 4.86
C THR A 562 -9.02 -4.02 3.95
N GLU A 563 -8.62 -3.83 2.69
CA GLU A 563 -9.53 -3.32 1.65
C GLU A 563 -10.37 -4.51 1.14
N LEU A 564 -11.68 -4.44 1.38
CA LEU A 564 -12.60 -5.56 1.18
C LEU A 564 -12.94 -5.78 -0.30
N ALA A 565 -12.84 -4.74 -1.11
CA ALA A 565 -13.06 -4.77 -2.56
C ALA A 565 -11.73 -4.94 -3.32
N PRO A 566 -11.76 -5.24 -4.64
CA PRO A 566 -10.61 -5.00 -5.50
C PRO A 566 -10.06 -3.57 -5.33
N MET A 567 -8.74 -3.44 -5.26
CA MET A 567 -8.08 -2.17 -4.95
C MET A 567 -7.22 -1.69 -6.13
N SER A 568 -7.79 -0.75 -6.90
CA SER A 568 -7.10 -0.02 -7.96
C SER A 568 -6.01 0.89 -7.39
N THR A 569 -4.81 0.80 -7.98
CA THR A 569 -3.63 1.62 -7.66
C THR A 569 -2.91 1.98 -8.96
N THR A 570 -1.93 2.90 -8.94
CA THR A 570 -1.23 3.36 -10.15
C THR A 570 0.24 3.68 -9.89
N TYR A 571 1.09 3.58 -10.92
CA TYR A 571 2.44 4.14 -10.88
C TYR A 571 2.46 5.68 -11.02
N ASN A 572 1.39 6.27 -11.57
CA ASN A 572 1.31 7.71 -11.87
C ASN A 572 0.81 8.50 -10.66
N LEU A 573 1.71 9.27 -10.02
CA LEU A 573 1.35 10.11 -8.89
C LEU A 573 0.31 11.18 -9.26
N SER A 574 0.36 11.74 -10.48
CA SER A 574 -0.63 12.69 -11.01
C SER A 574 -2.03 12.09 -11.06
N THR A 575 -2.18 10.87 -11.59
CA THR A 575 -3.45 10.13 -11.59
C THR A 575 -3.96 9.89 -10.16
N ALA A 576 -3.11 9.44 -9.25
CA ALA A 576 -3.51 9.24 -7.84
C ALA A 576 -3.94 10.56 -7.17
N VAL A 577 -3.22 11.65 -7.42
CA VAL A 577 -3.58 13.01 -6.97
C VAL A 577 -4.94 13.42 -7.55
N GLN A 578 -5.20 13.21 -8.84
CA GLN A 578 -6.46 13.56 -9.49
C GLN A 578 -7.68 12.84 -8.87
N TYR A 579 -7.52 11.57 -8.47
CA TYR A 579 -8.56 10.81 -7.76
C TYR A 579 -8.70 11.18 -6.27
N GLY A 580 -7.66 11.71 -5.63
CA GLY A 580 -7.69 12.15 -4.23
C GLY A 580 -8.16 13.59 -4.00
N LYS A 581 -7.93 14.49 -4.97
CA LYS A 581 -8.00 15.95 -4.86
C LYS A 581 -9.30 16.46 -4.21
N SER A 582 -9.20 16.81 -2.92
CA SER A 582 -10.28 17.31 -2.07
C SER A 582 -9.70 18.04 -0.85
N MET A 583 -10.56 18.72 -0.07
CA MET A 583 -10.13 19.43 1.14
C MET A 583 -9.51 18.49 2.18
N ASN A 584 -9.91 17.21 2.18
CA ASN A 584 -9.38 16.15 3.04
C ASN A 584 -9.02 14.93 2.17
N SER A 585 -7.80 14.93 1.64
CA SER A 585 -7.30 13.89 0.74
C SER A 585 -6.38 12.90 1.48
N VAL A 586 -6.51 11.60 1.23
CA VAL A 586 -5.55 10.58 1.65
C VAL A 586 -4.84 10.01 0.42
N LEU A 587 -3.50 9.93 0.47
CA LEU A 587 -2.69 9.23 -0.53
C LEU A 587 -1.98 8.05 0.13
N LEU A 588 -2.25 6.82 -0.32
CA LEU A 588 -1.45 5.66 0.06
C LEU A 588 -0.22 5.57 -0.84
N ARG A 589 0.97 5.59 -0.25
CA ARG A 589 2.25 5.21 -0.87
C ARG A 589 2.49 3.74 -0.54
N ILE A 590 2.19 2.88 -1.50
CA ILE A 590 2.22 1.42 -1.36
C ILE A 590 3.59 0.92 -1.82
N HIS A 591 4.39 0.46 -0.87
CA HIS A 591 5.72 -0.08 -1.12
C HIS A 591 5.65 -1.57 -1.44
N THR A 592 6.18 -1.97 -2.60
CA THR A 592 6.35 -3.39 -2.98
C THR A 592 7.82 -3.68 -3.17
N GLU A 593 8.32 -4.76 -2.58
CA GLU A 593 9.73 -5.18 -2.70
C GLU A 593 10.00 -5.99 -3.99
N ASN A 594 8.96 -6.60 -4.55
CA ASN A 594 9.01 -7.45 -5.74
C ASN A 594 7.58 -7.68 -6.29
N ALA A 595 7.49 -8.34 -7.45
CA ALA A 595 6.24 -8.66 -8.12
C ALA A 595 5.31 -9.62 -7.34
N LEU A 596 5.81 -10.39 -6.37
CA LEU A 596 4.95 -11.25 -5.55
C LEU A 596 4.13 -10.45 -4.53
N GLN A 597 4.59 -9.25 -4.12
CA GLN A 597 3.82 -8.33 -3.27
C GLN A 597 2.92 -7.38 -4.08
N ARG A 598 3.10 -7.31 -5.40
CA ARG A 598 2.42 -6.34 -6.26
C ARG A 598 1.08 -6.87 -6.79
N GLY A 599 0.15 -5.95 -7.01
CA GLY A 599 -1.07 -6.22 -7.79
C GLY A 599 -0.76 -6.59 -9.25
N ALA A 600 -1.79 -6.98 -9.99
CA ALA A 600 -1.68 -7.26 -11.42
C ALA A 600 -1.66 -5.98 -12.26
N ASP A 601 -0.78 -5.91 -13.27
CA ASP A 601 -0.88 -4.88 -14.31
C ASP A 601 -2.06 -5.20 -15.22
N ILE A 602 -3.10 -4.37 -15.15
CA ILE A 602 -4.29 -4.47 -16.01
C ILE A 602 -4.35 -3.35 -17.05
N THR A 603 -3.27 -2.60 -17.26
CA THR A 603 -3.15 -1.53 -18.28
C THR A 603 -3.60 -2.02 -19.66
N PHE A 604 -3.32 -3.27 -20.04
CA PHE A 604 -3.70 -3.82 -21.35
C PHE A 604 -5.19 -4.16 -21.49
N LEU A 605 -5.90 -4.38 -20.37
CA LEU A 605 -7.34 -4.66 -20.33
C LEU A 605 -8.17 -3.41 -20.04
N SER A 606 -7.64 -2.48 -19.24
CA SER A 606 -8.35 -1.32 -18.74
C SER A 606 -9.00 -0.50 -19.86
N ALA A 607 -10.20 0.04 -19.60
CA ALA A 607 -10.83 1.04 -20.44
C ALA A 607 -10.11 2.41 -20.36
N PHE A 608 -9.20 2.61 -19.39
CA PHE A 608 -8.45 3.85 -19.21
C PHE A 608 -6.93 3.57 -19.06
N PRO A 609 -6.25 3.00 -20.09
CA PRO A 609 -4.84 2.56 -20.00
C PRO A 609 -3.84 3.64 -19.54
N ARG A 610 -4.12 4.93 -19.80
CA ARG A 610 -3.29 6.04 -19.31
C ARG A 610 -3.17 6.11 -17.78
N GLU A 611 -4.15 5.57 -17.06
CA GLU A 611 -4.14 5.51 -15.59
C GLU A 611 -3.10 4.49 -15.05
N ARG A 612 -2.53 3.63 -15.92
CA ARG A 612 -1.48 2.64 -15.56
C ARG A 612 -1.88 1.79 -14.36
N GLU A 613 -3.09 1.25 -14.44
CA GLU A 613 -3.77 0.61 -13.31
C GLU A 613 -3.13 -0.74 -12.92
N MET A 614 -2.73 -0.79 -11.65
CA MET A 614 -2.24 -1.96 -10.94
C MET A 614 -3.31 -2.39 -9.94
N LEU A 615 -4.02 -3.49 -10.24
CA LEU A 615 -5.15 -3.97 -9.46
C LEU A 615 -4.74 -5.03 -8.45
N TYR A 616 -5.02 -4.78 -7.18
CA TYR A 616 -4.93 -5.78 -6.11
C TYR A 616 -6.28 -6.50 -5.95
N PRO A 617 -6.27 -7.80 -5.55
CA PRO A 617 -7.50 -8.58 -5.36
C PRO A 617 -8.31 -8.11 -4.14
N PRO A 618 -9.59 -8.52 -4.03
CA PRO A 618 -10.37 -8.36 -2.80
C PRO A 618 -9.64 -8.95 -1.58
N LEU A 619 -9.88 -8.36 -0.41
CA LEU A 619 -9.32 -8.78 0.89
C LEU A 619 -7.80 -8.54 1.03
N THR A 620 -7.20 -7.67 0.22
CA THR A 620 -5.81 -7.24 0.38
C THR A 620 -5.64 -6.51 1.71
N PHE A 621 -4.71 -6.96 2.56
CA PHE A 621 -4.37 -6.32 3.83
C PHE A 621 -3.21 -5.34 3.66
N LEU A 622 -3.31 -4.17 4.29
CA LEU A 622 -2.32 -3.11 4.26
C LEU A 622 -1.81 -2.89 5.68
N SER A 623 -0.50 -3.06 5.90
CA SER A 623 0.16 -2.63 7.13
C SER A 623 0.84 -1.27 6.91
N PRO A 624 0.69 -0.28 7.81
CA PRO A 624 1.57 0.89 7.79
C PRO A 624 3.04 0.48 7.92
N LEU A 625 3.97 1.29 7.40
CA LEU A 625 5.40 1.06 7.65
C LEU A 625 5.74 1.38 9.11
N ASN A 626 6.61 0.57 9.72
CA ASN A 626 6.96 0.72 11.14
C ASN A 626 7.57 2.09 11.43
N GLY A 627 6.83 2.92 12.17
CA GLY A 627 7.26 4.27 12.56
C GLY A 627 6.98 5.37 11.53
N SER A 628 6.41 5.08 10.36
CA SER A 628 6.00 6.12 9.41
C SER A 628 4.80 6.89 9.96
N LYS A 629 5.02 8.13 10.41
CA LYS A 629 3.92 9.06 10.69
C LYS A 629 3.25 9.50 9.39
N PRO A 630 1.94 9.78 9.38
CA PRO A 630 1.30 10.38 8.21
C PRO A 630 1.90 11.75 7.91
N ILE A 631 2.36 11.95 6.68
CA ILE A 631 2.96 13.20 6.23
C ILE A 631 1.84 14.08 5.66
N LYS A 632 1.49 15.17 6.35
CA LYS A 632 0.50 16.14 5.85
C LYS A 632 1.20 17.17 4.97
N LEU A 633 0.81 17.25 3.70
CA LEU A 633 1.41 18.13 2.70
C LEU A 633 0.32 19.02 2.08
N HIS A 634 0.55 20.33 2.13
CA HIS A 634 -0.32 21.36 1.56
C HIS A 634 0.15 21.70 0.15
N VAL A 635 -0.75 21.64 -0.84
CA VAL A 635 -0.45 21.97 -2.23
C VAL A 635 -1.62 22.78 -2.80
N GLY A 636 -1.41 24.08 -2.99
CA GLY A 636 -2.49 25.02 -3.24
C GLY A 636 -3.47 25.07 -2.06
N GLU A 637 -4.77 24.99 -2.33
CA GLU A 637 -5.82 24.92 -1.30
C GLU A 637 -6.04 23.50 -0.74
N PHE A 638 -5.35 22.48 -1.28
CA PHE A 638 -5.60 21.07 -0.96
C PHE A 638 -4.63 20.51 0.08
N VAL A 639 -5.14 19.64 0.96
CA VAL A 639 -4.35 18.96 2.00
C VAL A 639 -4.33 17.46 1.73
N PHE A 640 -3.13 16.94 1.49
CA PHE A 640 -2.89 15.51 1.27
C PHE A 640 -2.22 14.90 2.51
N THR A 641 -2.89 13.93 3.12
CA THR A 641 -2.32 13.07 4.15
C THR A 641 -1.70 11.85 3.46
N VAL A 642 -0.37 11.83 3.32
CA VAL A 642 0.36 10.70 2.73
C VAL A 642 0.62 9.64 3.81
N VAL A 643 0.32 8.39 3.50
CA VAL A 643 0.51 7.24 4.39
C VAL A 643 1.30 6.16 3.67
N GLU A 644 2.43 5.75 4.26
CA GLU A 644 3.28 4.69 3.71
C GLU A 644 2.81 3.32 4.20
N VAL A 645 2.50 2.42 3.28
CA VAL A 645 1.95 1.08 3.58
C VAL A 645 2.65 -0.02 2.79
N LYS A 646 2.63 -1.23 3.32
CA LYS A 646 3.06 -2.46 2.64
C LYS A 646 1.86 -3.41 2.47
N PRO A 647 1.62 -3.97 1.27
CA PRO A 647 0.50 -4.86 1.00
C PRO A 647 0.82 -6.32 1.33
N HIS A 648 -0.22 -7.07 1.66
CA HIS A 648 -0.22 -8.52 1.92
C HIS A 648 -1.40 -9.14 1.15
N LEU A 649 -1.14 -10.26 0.45
CA LEU A 649 -1.92 -10.82 -0.66
C LEU A 649 -2.31 -12.29 -0.45
#